data_AF-A0A534NQF8-F1
#
_entry.id   AF-A0A534NQF8-F1
#
_cell.length_a   1.000
_cell.length_b   1.000
_cell.length_c   1.000
_cell.angle_alpha   90.00
_cell.angle_beta   90.00
_cell.angle_gamma   90.00
#
_symmetry.space_group_name_H-M   'P 1'
#
loop_
_entity.id
_entity.type
_entity.pdbx_description
1 polymer ?
#
loop_
_entity_poly.entity_id
_entity_poly.type
_entity_poly.pdbx_seq_one_letter_code
_entity_poly.pdbx_strand_id
1 'polypeptide(L)'
;MFFRNDDKKDPRSKSGIRTVPLLPLRDIIVFPHMVVPLFVGREKSIAALEEAMSHDKDILLAAQKKAKTNEPAPDDIFEIGTLGTILQLLRLPDGTVKVLVEGKRRARIRRYAAQDKFFLVEAEDVDEISERNVEVEALVRSVHATFEAYVKLNKRIPPEMLMSVATIDDPARLADTIVAHLSLKLNDKQAILEEQAAARRLEKLYELMQGEIEILQVEKKIRTRVKKQMEKTQKEYYLNEQMQAIQKELGERDEFKSELQELEEKIKTKKMSKEAVAKVKKELRKLKMMSPMSAEATVVRNYIDWILTLPWYEYSKDKLDINEAEKILNDDHYGLKKPKERILEYLAVQAMVEKMKGPILCFVGPPGVGKTSLGKSIARSLGRKFVRISLGGVRDEAEIRGHRRTYIGALPGKIIQSLKKAGSGNPVFLLDEVDKMSTDFRGDPSSALLEVLDPEQNHTFNDHYLDLDYDLSKVLFICTANTLHGIPAPLQDRLEIIRIAGYTDLEKLSIARKYLVAKQREQNGLEKIGIKFSRKALMELIHRYTKESGVRGLEREVATLCRKIAKDVLANGNKDEKILVTSKRVHKLLGPPRFRYGKTEERDEIGLVTGLAWTEVGGELLQTEATVVPGKGKLILTGKLGDVMQESAQAAMSYVRSRAERFGLDKKFAESVDLHIHVAEGAVPKDGPSAGVTMATAMVSALTRIPVRKEVAMTGEITLRGRVLPIGGLKEKALAAHRGGTKTILIPKDNEKDIREIPMKIRRELTIIPVEHVDEVLRHALVLENPDAFFRPMEPAKIEAPGNTPQTAV
;
A
#
# COMPACT_ATOMS: atom_id res chain seq x y z
N MET A 1 5.09 -19.06 65.03
CA MET A 1 6.41 -18.42 64.89
C MET A 1 6.58 -18.05 63.42
N PHE A 2 6.64 -16.82 62.94
CA PHE A 2 6.66 -15.47 63.48
C PHE A 2 5.80 -14.61 62.54
N PHE A 3 4.70 -14.02 63.02
CA PHE A 3 4.10 -12.85 62.38
C PHE A 3 4.59 -11.65 63.18
N ARG A 4 5.42 -10.80 62.56
CA ARG A 4 5.66 -9.44 63.06
C ARG A 4 4.72 -8.52 62.30
N ASN A 5 3.69 -8.06 63.01
CA ASN A 5 2.98 -6.83 62.68
C ASN A 5 3.95 -5.67 62.84
N ASP A 6 4.19 -4.93 61.76
CA ASP A 6 4.68 -3.56 61.81
C ASP A 6 3.72 -2.68 61.01
N ASP A 7 2.59 -2.35 61.64
CA ASP A 7 1.75 -1.22 61.25
C ASP A 7 2.46 0.08 61.67
N LYS A 8 3.30 0.62 60.77
CA LYS A 8 3.70 2.04 60.81
C LYS A 8 2.98 2.79 59.70
N LYS A 9 1.82 3.37 60.04
CA LYS A 9 1.21 4.45 59.25
C LYS A 9 2.10 5.69 59.34
N ASP A 10 2.75 6.04 58.22
CA ASP A 10 3.39 7.36 58.04
C ASP A 10 2.29 8.43 57.90
N PRO A 11 2.23 9.46 58.77
CA PRO A 11 1.13 10.42 58.81
C PRO A 11 1.28 11.57 57.78
N ARG A 12 1.75 11.29 56.57
CA ARG A 12 1.88 12.27 55.47
C ARG A 12 1.35 11.73 54.14
N SER A 13 0.04 11.80 53.92
CA SER A 13 -0.56 11.68 52.58
C SER A 13 -2.00 12.22 52.57
N LYS A 14 -2.14 13.55 52.63
CA LYS A 14 -3.37 14.21 52.17
C LYS A 14 -3.32 14.25 50.64
N SER A 15 -4.35 13.68 50.01
CA SER A 15 -4.56 13.41 48.57
C SER A 15 -3.69 12.29 47.97
N GLY A 16 -4.31 11.18 47.56
CA GLY A 16 -3.67 9.99 46.97
C GLY A 16 -3.17 10.21 45.54
N ILE A 17 -2.57 11.36 45.25
CA ILE A 17 -2.04 11.74 43.94
C ILE A 17 -0.53 11.49 43.93
N ARG A 18 -0.05 10.68 42.99
CA ARG A 18 1.37 10.36 42.81
C ARG A 18 1.78 10.65 41.37
N THR A 19 3.01 11.14 41.19
CA THR A 19 3.56 11.36 39.86
C THR A 19 4.33 10.11 39.45
N VAL A 20 3.89 9.42 38.40
CA VAL A 20 4.45 8.13 37.96
C VAL A 20 4.62 8.08 36.43
N PRO A 21 5.60 7.34 35.90
CA PRO A 21 5.69 7.08 34.47
C PRO A 21 4.46 6.31 33.97
N LEU A 22 4.00 6.63 32.77
CA LEU A 22 2.88 5.95 32.10
C LEU A 22 3.40 5.07 30.96
N LEU A 23 2.93 3.83 30.94
CA LEU A 23 3.16 2.88 29.86
C LEU A 23 1.85 2.63 29.07
N PRO A 24 1.74 3.15 27.83
CA PRO A 24 0.60 2.89 26.97
C PRO A 24 0.62 1.46 26.41
N LEU A 25 -0.39 0.66 26.75
CA LEU A 25 -0.52 -0.74 26.36
C LEU A 25 -1.35 -0.92 25.08
N ARG A 26 -0.96 -1.89 24.24
CA ARG A 26 -1.67 -2.24 22.99
C ARG A 26 -2.47 -3.50 23.21
N ASP A 27 -3.77 -3.45 22.93
CA ASP A 27 -4.70 -4.60 22.96
C ASP A 27 -4.71 -5.41 24.28
N ILE A 28 -4.20 -4.84 25.37
CA ILE A 28 -4.19 -5.47 26.69
C ILE A 28 -4.49 -4.43 27.78
N ILE A 29 -5.31 -4.86 28.74
CA ILE A 29 -5.61 -4.14 29.97
C ILE A 29 -5.11 -5.02 31.12
N VAL A 30 -4.28 -4.43 31.98
CA VAL A 30 -3.75 -5.10 33.17
C VAL A 30 -4.68 -4.76 34.33
N PHE A 31 -5.24 -5.77 34.97
CA PHE A 31 -6.09 -5.61 36.16
C PHE A 31 -5.26 -5.66 37.45
N PRO A 32 -5.78 -5.17 38.58
CA PRO A 32 -5.20 -5.43 39.89
C PRO A 32 -4.96 -6.93 40.12
N HIS A 33 -3.86 -7.28 40.77
CA HIS A 33 -3.38 -8.64 41.02
C HIS A 33 -2.96 -9.45 39.79
N MET A 34 -3.08 -8.90 38.58
CA MET A 34 -2.65 -9.55 37.35
C MET A 34 -1.13 -9.40 37.17
N VAL A 35 -0.44 -10.53 37.00
CA VAL A 35 0.98 -10.56 36.61
C VAL A 35 1.07 -10.93 35.14
N VAL A 36 1.68 -10.06 34.33
CA VAL A 36 1.77 -10.28 32.88
C VAL A 36 3.13 -9.89 32.31
N PRO A 37 3.72 -10.72 31.42
CA PRO A 37 4.89 -10.32 30.66
C PRO A 37 4.48 -9.42 29.49
N LEU A 38 5.12 -8.26 29.35
CA LEU A 38 4.93 -7.30 28.27
C LEU A 38 6.23 -7.15 27.47
N PHE A 39 6.09 -6.97 26.16
CA PHE A 39 7.21 -6.68 25.25
C PHE A 39 7.09 -5.23 24.78
N VAL A 40 8.13 -4.45 25.03
CA VAL A 40 8.15 -3.01 24.80
C VAL A 40 9.30 -2.66 23.85
N GLY A 41 8.96 -2.06 22.70
CA GLY A 41 9.93 -1.69 21.67
C GLY A 41 9.98 -0.19 21.32
N ARG A 42 9.06 0.62 21.84
CA ARG A 42 9.03 2.07 21.56
C ARG A 42 10.00 2.79 22.49
N GLU A 43 10.83 3.70 21.94
CA GLU A 43 11.82 4.45 22.70
C GLU A 43 11.21 5.19 23.91
N LYS A 44 10.11 5.93 23.72
CA LYS A 44 9.40 6.62 24.83
C LYS A 44 8.89 5.67 25.91
N SER A 45 8.50 4.45 25.56
CA SER A 45 8.01 3.45 26.51
C SER A 45 9.16 2.73 27.23
N ILE A 46 10.28 2.51 26.54
CA ILE A 46 11.51 1.99 27.15
C ILE A 46 12.06 3.03 28.15
N ALA A 47 12.08 4.31 27.78
CA ALA A 47 12.46 5.39 28.69
C ALA A 47 11.56 5.48 29.93
N ALA A 48 10.23 5.29 29.77
CA ALA A 48 9.30 5.24 30.92
C ALA A 48 9.62 4.09 31.88
N LEU A 49 9.98 2.92 31.35
CA LEU A 49 10.35 1.74 32.15
C LEU A 49 11.67 1.94 32.89
N GLU A 50 12.66 2.55 32.22
CA GLU A 50 13.96 2.86 32.83
C GLU A 50 13.83 3.88 33.95
N GLU A 51 13.01 4.91 33.74
CA GLU A 51 12.69 5.89 34.78
C GLU A 51 12.01 5.21 35.98
N ALA A 52 10.98 4.41 35.74
CA ALA A 52 10.27 3.70 36.80
C ALA A 52 11.22 2.79 37.60
N MET A 53 12.13 2.09 36.92
CA MET A 53 13.14 1.23 37.54
C MET A 53 14.19 1.99 38.35
N SER A 54 14.45 3.26 38.03
CA SER A 54 15.38 4.12 38.76
C SER A 54 14.79 4.72 40.05
N HIS A 55 13.46 4.69 40.18
CA HIS A 55 12.71 5.18 41.34
C HIS A 55 11.98 4.02 42.06
N ASP A 56 10.72 4.21 42.46
CA ASP A 56 9.95 3.29 43.30
C ASP A 56 9.41 2.05 42.55
N LYS A 57 9.84 1.80 41.30
CA LYS A 57 9.34 0.73 40.39
C LYS A 57 7.86 0.81 40.05
N ASP A 58 7.19 1.87 40.50
CA ASP A 58 5.78 2.13 40.22
C ASP A 58 5.62 2.68 38.80
N ILE A 59 4.64 2.12 38.09
CA ILE A 59 4.31 2.51 36.72
C ILE A 59 2.81 2.46 36.52
N LEU A 60 2.25 3.45 35.82
CA LEU A 60 0.85 3.42 35.42
C LEU A 60 0.71 2.68 34.11
N LEU A 61 -0.19 1.68 34.08
CA LEU A 61 -0.49 0.85 32.93
C LEU A 61 -1.87 1.26 32.39
N ALA A 62 -1.94 1.89 31.22
CA ALA A 62 -3.20 2.28 30.61
C ALA A 62 -3.30 1.81 29.15
N ALA A 63 -4.47 1.32 28.75
CA ALA A 63 -4.69 0.87 27.38
C ALA A 63 -4.88 2.04 26.41
N GLN A 64 -4.50 1.82 25.16
CA GLN A 64 -4.79 2.74 24.05
C GLN A 64 -6.21 2.50 23.52
N LYS A 65 -6.94 3.57 23.21
CA LYS A 65 -8.26 3.54 22.54
C LYS A 65 -8.18 2.92 21.14
N LYS A 66 -7.04 3.10 20.45
CA LYS A 66 -6.76 2.53 19.12
C LYS A 66 -5.41 1.82 19.13
N ALA A 67 -5.42 0.48 19.11
CA ALA A 67 -4.20 -0.32 19.19
C ALA A 67 -3.23 -0.15 17.99
N LYS A 68 -3.72 0.32 16.84
CA LYS A 68 -2.93 0.53 15.62
C LYS A 68 -2.12 1.84 15.61
N THR A 69 -2.37 2.76 16.55
CA THR A 69 -1.65 4.04 16.59
C THR A 69 -0.23 3.80 17.10
N ASN A 70 0.79 4.13 16.30
CA ASN A 70 2.19 3.88 16.67
C ASN A 70 2.71 4.84 17.74
N GLU A 71 2.30 6.10 17.73
CA GLU A 71 2.62 7.09 18.77
C GLU A 71 1.32 7.64 19.34
N PRO A 72 0.81 7.10 20.47
CA PRO A 72 -0.45 7.57 21.03
C PRO A 72 -0.29 8.97 21.63
N ALA A 73 -1.20 9.88 21.29
CA ALA A 73 -1.35 11.15 22.01
C ALA A 73 -2.06 10.91 23.36
N PRO A 74 -2.00 11.85 24.33
CA PRO A 74 -2.76 11.77 25.58
C PRO A 74 -4.25 11.43 25.39
N ASP A 75 -4.89 11.99 24.36
CA ASP A 75 -6.31 11.75 24.05
C ASP A 75 -6.60 10.34 23.53
N ASP A 76 -5.58 9.63 23.03
CA ASP A 76 -5.67 8.27 22.53
C ASP A 76 -5.54 7.21 23.64
N ILE A 77 -5.31 7.61 24.89
CA ILE A 77 -5.13 6.72 26.05
C ILE A 77 -6.38 6.77 26.93
N PHE A 78 -6.78 5.65 27.50
CA PHE A 78 -7.88 5.62 28.47
C PHE A 78 -7.48 6.34 29.77
N GLU A 79 -8.40 7.10 30.35
CA GLU A 79 -8.13 7.92 31.54
C GLU A 79 -7.94 7.09 32.82
N ILE A 80 -8.55 5.91 32.88
CA ILE A 80 -8.40 4.97 34.00
C ILE A 80 -7.52 3.82 33.56
N GLY A 81 -6.47 3.57 34.34
CA GLY A 81 -5.56 2.44 34.19
C GLY A 81 -5.29 1.78 35.54
N THR A 82 -4.25 0.97 35.58
CA THR A 82 -3.82 0.25 36.79
C THR A 82 -2.41 0.68 37.14
N LEU A 83 -2.24 1.20 38.37
CA LEU A 83 -0.95 1.38 38.98
C LEU A 83 -0.37 0.00 39.26
N GLY A 84 0.80 -0.28 38.70
CA GLY A 84 1.50 -1.55 38.85
C GLY A 84 2.95 -1.35 39.24
N THR A 85 3.60 -2.44 39.61
CA THR A 85 5.01 -2.46 39.96
C THR A 85 5.77 -3.34 38.98
N ILE A 86 6.95 -2.89 38.56
CA ILE A 86 7.85 -3.68 37.70
C ILE A 86 8.53 -4.75 38.56
N LEU A 87 8.26 -6.02 38.27
CA LEU A 87 8.89 -7.16 38.95
C LEU A 87 10.26 -7.49 38.35
N GLN A 88 10.36 -7.48 37.02
CA GLN A 88 11.58 -7.86 36.30
C GLN A 88 11.66 -7.13 34.96
N LEU A 89 12.88 -6.73 34.56
CA LEU A 89 13.18 -6.12 33.27
C LEU A 89 14.35 -6.86 32.62
N LEU A 90 14.17 -7.29 31.37
CA LEU A 90 15.18 -7.99 30.57
C LEU A 90 15.29 -7.33 29.19
N ARG A 91 16.49 -6.87 28.82
CA ARG A 91 16.77 -6.37 27.46
C ARG A 91 17.09 -7.53 26.53
N LEU A 92 16.45 -7.57 25.37
CA LEU A 92 16.68 -8.56 24.33
C LEU A 92 17.71 -8.05 23.31
N PRO A 93 18.43 -8.95 22.59
CA PRO A 93 19.46 -8.55 21.62
C PRO A 93 18.96 -7.72 20.43
N ASP A 94 17.66 -7.76 20.17
CA ASP A 94 16.98 -7.02 19.10
C ASP A 94 16.64 -5.57 19.47
N GLY A 95 17.01 -5.12 20.67
CA GLY A 95 16.72 -3.78 21.19
C GLY A 95 15.38 -3.65 21.89
N THR A 96 14.56 -4.70 21.94
CA THR A 96 13.29 -4.69 22.69
C THR A 96 13.50 -5.04 24.16
N VAL A 97 12.58 -4.59 25.02
CA VAL A 97 12.61 -4.85 26.46
C VAL A 97 11.43 -5.73 26.83
N LYS A 98 11.73 -6.90 27.42
CA LYS A 98 10.73 -7.76 28.06
C LYS A 98 10.61 -7.38 29.52
N VAL A 99 9.42 -6.96 29.95
CA VAL A 99 9.14 -6.56 31.34
C VAL A 99 8.05 -7.44 31.93
N LEU A 100 8.21 -7.87 33.18
CA LEU A 100 7.18 -8.53 33.96
C LEU A 100 6.57 -7.49 34.93
N VAL A 101 5.28 -7.22 34.80
CA VAL A 101 4.57 -6.23 35.62
C VAL A 101 3.46 -6.89 36.44
N GLU A 102 3.24 -6.39 37.64
CA GLU A 102 2.11 -6.76 38.50
C GLU A 102 1.20 -5.54 38.71
N GLY A 103 -0.08 -5.65 38.33
CA GLY A 103 -1.08 -4.63 38.65
C GLY A 103 -1.38 -4.61 40.15
N LYS A 104 -1.44 -3.43 40.77
CA LYS A 104 -1.72 -3.27 42.21
C LYS A 104 -3.09 -2.65 42.46
N ARG A 105 -3.35 -1.46 41.90
CA ARG A 105 -4.56 -0.67 42.20
C ARG A 105 -5.02 0.09 40.96
N ARG A 106 -6.30 0.41 40.89
CA ARG A 106 -6.84 1.30 39.86
C ARG A 106 -6.40 2.73 40.12
N ALA A 107 -6.02 3.45 39.07
CA ALA A 107 -5.68 4.85 39.18
C ALA A 107 -6.22 5.64 37.97
N ARG A 108 -6.63 6.88 38.22
CA ARG A 108 -7.09 7.83 37.21
C ARG A 108 -5.98 8.82 36.89
N ILE A 109 -5.76 9.04 35.59
CA ILE A 109 -4.87 10.08 35.09
C ILE A 109 -5.54 11.44 35.29
N ARG A 110 -4.96 12.31 36.14
CA ARG A 110 -5.44 13.68 36.35
C ARG A 110 -4.78 14.67 35.41
N ARG A 111 -3.48 14.53 35.21
CA ARG A 111 -2.69 15.47 34.43
C ARG A 111 -1.46 14.80 33.84
N TYR A 112 -1.11 15.19 32.62
CA TYR A 112 0.18 14.87 32.01
C TYR A 112 1.18 15.97 32.37
N ALA A 113 2.32 15.58 32.94
CA ALA A 113 3.43 16.48 33.20
C ALA A 113 4.14 16.84 31.89
N ALA A 114 4.63 18.08 31.77
CA ALA A 114 5.27 18.57 30.57
C ALA A 114 6.71 18.04 30.46
N GLN A 115 6.89 16.94 29.72
CA GLN A 115 8.20 16.41 29.33
C GLN A 115 8.10 15.58 28.05
N ASP A 116 9.16 15.60 27.24
CA ASP A 116 9.13 15.00 25.88
C ASP A 116 9.69 13.56 25.81
N LYS A 117 10.47 13.15 26.81
CA LYS A 117 11.20 11.87 26.79
C LYS A 117 10.29 10.64 26.96
N PHE A 118 9.29 10.74 27.83
CA PHE A 118 8.29 9.70 28.09
C PHE A 118 7.05 10.33 28.72
N PHE A 119 5.95 9.57 28.85
CA PHE A 119 4.77 10.09 29.53
C PHE A 119 4.95 10.01 31.05
N LEU A 120 4.85 11.16 31.72
CA LEU A 120 4.81 11.27 33.17
C LEU A 120 3.45 11.86 33.55
N VAL A 121 2.76 11.23 34.49
CA VAL A 121 1.39 11.60 34.84
C VAL A 121 1.17 11.68 36.33
N GLU A 122 0.31 12.61 36.75
CA GLU A 122 -0.29 12.61 38.08
C GLU A 122 -1.42 11.58 38.10
N ALA A 123 -1.16 10.44 38.74
CA ALA A 123 -2.10 9.35 38.93
C ALA A 123 -2.75 9.47 40.32
N GLU A 124 -4.07 9.44 40.36
CA GLU A 124 -4.85 9.41 41.61
C GLU A 124 -5.44 8.03 41.82
N ASP A 125 -5.25 7.45 43.00
CA ASP A 125 -5.88 6.17 43.37
C ASP A 125 -7.41 6.28 43.26
N VAL A 126 -8.03 5.27 42.64
CA VAL A 126 -9.49 5.18 42.57
C VAL A 126 -9.98 4.36 43.76
N ASP A 127 -10.75 5.00 44.65
CA ASP A 127 -11.35 4.32 45.79
C ASP A 127 -12.33 3.22 45.34
N GLU A 128 -12.18 2.04 45.93
CA GLU A 128 -13.04 0.89 45.64
C GLU A 128 -14.18 0.80 46.64
N ILE A 129 -15.42 0.75 46.14
CA ILE A 129 -16.62 0.57 46.97
C ILE A 129 -16.96 -0.92 46.98
N SER A 130 -16.63 -1.58 48.09
CA SER A 130 -16.94 -2.99 48.31
C SER A 130 -17.94 -3.14 49.47
N GLU A 131 -19.23 -3.08 49.14
CA GLU A 131 -20.29 -3.40 50.08
C GLU A 131 -20.49 -4.92 50.18
N ARG A 132 -20.60 -5.44 51.40
CA ARG A 132 -20.95 -6.84 51.66
C ARG A 132 -22.37 -6.87 52.21
N ASN A 133 -23.33 -7.01 51.31
CA ASN A 133 -24.73 -7.25 51.65
C ASN A 133 -25.16 -8.63 51.13
N VAL A 134 -26.35 -9.08 51.53
CA VAL A 134 -26.89 -10.41 51.17
C VAL A 134 -26.97 -10.60 49.65
N GLU A 135 -27.22 -9.52 48.90
CA GLU A 135 -27.31 -9.55 47.43
C GLU A 135 -25.94 -9.76 46.78
N VAL A 136 -24.89 -9.09 47.26
CA VAL A 136 -23.52 -9.27 46.78
C VAL A 136 -23.01 -10.68 47.08
N GLU A 137 -23.32 -11.26 48.24
CA GLU A 137 -22.97 -12.65 48.56
C GLU A 137 -23.68 -13.67 47.64
N ALA A 138 -24.93 -13.39 47.25
CA ALA A 138 -25.63 -14.20 46.25
C ALA A 138 -24.99 -14.08 44.85
N LEU A 139 -24.56 -12.87 44.49
CA LEU A 139 -23.89 -12.59 43.22
C LEU A 139 -22.51 -13.25 43.14
N VAL A 140 -21.71 -13.20 44.22
CA VAL A 140 -20.42 -13.91 44.33
C VAL A 140 -20.61 -15.40 44.07
N ARG A 141 -21.59 -16.05 44.72
CA ARG A 141 -21.92 -17.47 44.48
C ARG A 141 -22.31 -17.74 43.02
N SER A 142 -23.08 -16.84 42.42
CA SER A 142 -23.52 -16.96 41.02
C SER A 142 -22.35 -16.82 40.04
N VAL A 143 -21.43 -15.89 40.30
CA VAL A 143 -20.19 -15.69 39.53
C VAL A 143 -19.27 -16.91 39.64
N HIS A 144 -19.07 -17.48 40.82
CA HIS A 144 -18.28 -18.72 40.98
C HIS A 144 -18.88 -19.88 40.17
N ALA A 145 -20.19 -20.12 40.30
CA ALA A 145 -20.87 -21.19 39.56
C ALA A 145 -20.77 -20.99 38.03
N THR A 146 -20.91 -19.74 37.57
CA THR A 146 -20.81 -19.40 36.15
C THR A 146 -19.38 -19.54 35.64
N PHE A 147 -18.38 -19.12 36.42
CA PHE A 147 -16.98 -19.31 36.07
C PHE A 147 -16.60 -20.80 36.01
N GLU A 148 -17.12 -21.63 36.92
CA GLU A 148 -16.94 -23.08 36.87
C GLU A 148 -17.52 -23.68 35.58
N ALA A 149 -18.74 -23.27 35.20
CA ALA A 149 -19.37 -23.68 33.95
C ALA A 149 -18.56 -23.21 32.73
N TYR A 150 -18.02 -21.99 32.77
CA TYR A 150 -17.16 -21.43 31.73
C TYR A 150 -15.89 -22.25 31.52
N VAL A 151 -15.14 -22.55 32.59
CA VAL A 151 -13.89 -23.33 32.52
C VAL A 151 -14.16 -24.76 32.03
N LYS A 152 -15.26 -25.40 32.43
CA LYS A 152 -15.66 -26.73 31.94
C LYS A 152 -15.90 -26.76 30.42
N LEU A 153 -16.34 -25.65 29.83
CA LEU A 153 -16.56 -25.51 28.39
C LEU A 153 -15.29 -25.06 27.65
N ASN A 154 -14.48 -24.20 28.26
CA ASN A 154 -13.26 -23.63 27.68
C ASN A 154 -11.99 -24.34 28.17
N LYS A 155 -11.54 -25.35 27.42
CA LYS A 155 -10.34 -26.16 27.73
C LYS A 155 -9.00 -25.41 27.73
N ARG A 156 -8.97 -24.11 27.40
CA ARG A 156 -7.73 -23.31 27.43
C ARG A 156 -7.34 -22.88 28.85
N ILE A 157 -8.28 -22.88 29.79
CA ILE A 157 -8.01 -22.51 31.18
C ILE A 157 -7.65 -23.79 31.95
N PRO A 158 -6.48 -23.85 32.62
CA PRO A 158 -6.13 -24.98 33.47
C PRO A 158 -7.15 -25.18 34.59
N PRO A 159 -7.62 -26.40 34.86
CA PRO A 159 -8.59 -26.68 35.93
C PRO A 159 -8.11 -26.24 37.33
N GLU A 160 -6.79 -26.19 37.54
CA GLU A 160 -6.15 -25.73 38.77
C GLU A 160 -6.56 -24.29 39.14
N MET A 161 -6.89 -23.46 38.15
CA MET A 161 -7.37 -22.09 38.36
C MET A 161 -8.73 -22.02 39.07
N LEU A 162 -9.56 -23.06 39.00
CA LEU A 162 -10.82 -23.11 39.73
C LEU A 162 -10.58 -23.14 41.24
N MET A 163 -9.53 -23.85 41.67
CA MET A 163 -9.17 -23.92 43.08
C MET A 163 -8.68 -22.57 43.60
N SER A 164 -7.87 -21.84 42.83
CA SER A 164 -7.39 -20.51 43.24
C SER A 164 -8.52 -19.48 43.31
N VAL A 165 -9.44 -19.48 42.33
CA VAL A 165 -10.56 -18.52 42.30
C VAL A 165 -11.58 -18.83 43.41
N ALA A 166 -11.84 -20.11 43.71
CA ALA A 166 -12.80 -20.51 44.75
C ALA A 166 -12.41 -20.07 46.17
N THR A 167 -11.14 -19.75 46.43
CA THR A 167 -10.66 -19.26 47.72
C THR A 167 -10.80 -17.74 47.92
N ILE A 168 -11.32 -17.02 46.91
CA ILE A 168 -11.43 -15.56 46.94
C ILE A 168 -12.84 -15.15 47.37
N ASP A 169 -12.99 -14.78 48.65
CA ASP A 169 -14.27 -14.30 49.21
C ASP A 169 -14.54 -12.81 48.94
N ASP A 170 -13.52 -12.06 48.55
CA ASP A 170 -13.64 -10.62 48.36
C ASP A 170 -14.23 -10.28 46.98
N PRO A 171 -15.39 -9.58 46.90
CA PRO A 171 -16.09 -9.31 45.64
C PRO A 171 -15.24 -8.56 44.60
N ALA A 172 -14.46 -7.57 45.04
CA ALA A 172 -13.62 -6.77 44.15
C ALA A 172 -12.46 -7.59 43.60
N ARG A 173 -11.75 -8.30 44.49
CA ARG A 173 -10.65 -9.18 44.10
C ARG A 173 -11.10 -10.33 43.20
N LEU A 174 -12.29 -10.88 43.45
CA LEU A 174 -12.88 -11.95 42.66
C LEU A 174 -13.11 -11.50 41.21
N ALA A 175 -13.73 -10.33 41.03
CA ALA A 175 -13.99 -9.78 39.70
C ALA A 175 -12.69 -9.58 38.91
N ASP A 176 -11.67 -8.99 39.55
CA ASP A 176 -10.40 -8.65 38.90
C ASP A 176 -9.60 -9.90 38.51
N THR A 177 -9.64 -10.93 39.36
CA THR A 177 -8.97 -12.21 39.10
C THR A 177 -9.64 -12.95 37.94
N ILE A 178 -10.97 -13.02 37.92
CA ILE A 178 -11.70 -13.76 36.89
C ILE A 178 -11.51 -13.10 35.51
N VAL A 179 -11.64 -11.76 35.41
CA VAL A 179 -11.55 -11.03 34.13
C VAL A 179 -10.23 -11.27 33.40
N ALA A 180 -9.13 -11.46 34.14
CA ALA A 180 -7.82 -11.77 33.57
C ALA A 180 -7.80 -13.07 32.74
N HIS A 181 -8.69 -14.02 33.06
CA HIS A 181 -8.78 -15.32 32.37
C HIS A 181 -9.87 -15.37 31.29
N LEU A 182 -10.71 -14.34 31.18
CA LEU A 182 -11.76 -14.27 30.17
C LEU A 182 -11.26 -13.66 28.86
N SER A 183 -11.75 -14.20 27.74
CA SER A 183 -11.44 -13.74 26.38
C SER A 183 -12.42 -12.65 25.91
N LEU A 184 -12.49 -11.54 26.65
CA LEU A 184 -13.40 -10.40 26.36
C LEU A 184 -12.75 -9.37 25.42
N LYS A 185 -13.58 -8.56 24.73
CA LYS A 185 -13.11 -7.43 23.92
C LYS A 185 -12.50 -6.34 24.79
N LEU A 186 -11.58 -5.55 24.23
CA LEU A 186 -10.88 -4.47 24.95
C LEU A 186 -11.83 -3.48 25.62
N ASN A 187 -12.86 -3.02 24.91
CA ASN A 187 -13.83 -2.06 25.44
C ASN A 187 -14.64 -2.63 26.63
N ASP A 188 -14.99 -3.91 26.58
CA ASP A 188 -15.73 -4.57 27.66
C ASP A 188 -14.84 -4.72 28.90
N LYS A 189 -13.56 -5.10 28.71
CA LYS A 189 -12.56 -5.13 29.79
C LYS A 189 -12.36 -3.73 30.39
N GLN A 190 -12.26 -2.69 29.57
CA GLN A 190 -12.11 -1.32 30.03
C GLN A 190 -13.32 -0.88 30.87
N ALA A 191 -14.54 -1.18 30.41
CA ALA A 191 -15.76 -0.85 31.13
C ALA A 191 -15.90 -1.55 32.50
N ILE A 192 -15.22 -2.70 32.69
CA ILE A 192 -15.12 -3.36 34.00
C ILE A 192 -14.03 -2.71 34.87
N LEU A 193 -12.89 -2.33 34.29
CA LEU A 193 -11.82 -1.64 35.01
C LEU A 193 -12.30 -0.29 35.58
N GLU A 194 -13.11 0.44 34.80
CA GLU A 194 -13.64 1.76 35.15
C GLU A 194 -14.75 1.73 36.22
N GLU A 195 -15.35 0.57 36.48
CA GLU A 195 -16.43 0.44 37.45
C GLU A 195 -15.90 0.35 38.89
N GLN A 196 -16.25 1.33 39.72
CA GLN A 196 -15.76 1.45 41.10
C GLN A 196 -16.45 0.48 42.06
N ALA A 197 -17.76 0.27 41.88
CA ALA A 197 -18.57 -0.57 42.75
C ALA A 197 -18.35 -2.06 42.45
N ALA A 198 -17.93 -2.84 43.45
CA ALA A 198 -17.66 -4.27 43.30
C ALA A 198 -18.91 -5.06 42.87
N ALA A 199 -20.10 -4.69 43.36
CA ALA A 199 -21.37 -5.30 42.97
C ALA A 199 -21.63 -5.17 41.46
N ARG A 200 -21.57 -3.94 40.92
CA ARG A 200 -21.77 -3.68 39.49
C ARG A 200 -20.70 -4.34 38.61
N ARG A 201 -19.46 -4.43 39.09
CA ARG A 201 -18.39 -5.19 38.43
C ARG A 201 -18.77 -6.66 38.28
N LEU A 202 -19.23 -7.28 39.36
CA LEU A 202 -19.66 -8.68 39.36
C LEU A 202 -20.90 -8.91 38.47
N GLU A 203 -21.87 -7.98 38.44
CA GLU A 203 -23.04 -8.05 37.55
C GLU A 203 -22.65 -8.05 36.08
N LYS A 204 -21.83 -7.06 35.66
CA LYS A 204 -21.31 -6.97 34.29
C LYS A 204 -20.50 -8.21 33.93
N LEU A 205 -19.66 -8.68 34.85
CA LEU A 205 -18.86 -9.88 34.66
C LEU A 205 -19.73 -11.12 34.46
N TYR A 206 -20.77 -11.27 35.27
CA TYR A 206 -21.73 -12.36 35.19
C TYR A 206 -22.45 -12.38 33.83
N GLU A 207 -22.97 -11.24 33.38
CA GLU A 207 -23.65 -11.10 32.09
C GLU A 207 -22.73 -11.49 30.92
N LEU A 208 -21.50 -10.97 30.91
CA LEU A 208 -20.51 -11.26 29.88
C LEU A 208 -20.10 -12.74 29.86
N MET A 209 -19.93 -13.36 31.03
CA MET A 209 -19.65 -14.78 31.12
C MET A 209 -20.82 -15.63 30.61
N GLN A 210 -22.07 -15.27 30.90
CA GLN A 210 -23.23 -15.99 30.39
C GLN A 210 -23.30 -15.95 28.86
N GLY A 211 -23.16 -14.77 28.25
CA GLY A 211 -23.13 -14.64 26.79
C GLY A 211 -22.03 -15.47 26.15
N GLU A 212 -20.83 -15.51 26.75
CA GLU A 212 -19.73 -16.32 26.24
C GLU A 212 -19.98 -17.83 26.43
N ILE A 213 -20.62 -18.24 27.53
CA ILE A 213 -21.04 -19.63 27.74
C ILE A 213 -22.04 -20.05 26.65
N GLU A 214 -23.01 -19.21 26.29
CA GLU A 214 -23.96 -19.53 25.22
C GLU A 214 -23.26 -19.74 23.88
N ILE A 215 -22.31 -18.87 23.54
CA ILE A 215 -21.48 -19.02 22.34
C ILE A 215 -20.72 -20.36 22.38
N LEU A 216 -20.02 -20.65 23.49
CA LEU A 216 -19.27 -21.90 23.66
C LEU A 216 -20.17 -23.14 23.61
N GLN A 217 -21.41 -23.05 24.12
CA GLN A 217 -22.39 -24.13 24.05
C GLN A 217 -22.89 -24.33 22.62
N VAL A 218 -23.14 -23.27 21.87
CA VAL A 218 -23.48 -23.34 20.44
C VAL A 218 -22.32 -23.92 19.66
N GLU A 219 -21.09 -23.48 19.88
CA GLU A 219 -19.89 -24.07 19.27
C GLU A 219 -19.73 -25.54 19.62
N LYS A 220 -19.94 -25.93 20.88
CA LYS A 220 -19.93 -27.32 21.31
C LYS A 220 -21.06 -28.12 20.66
N LYS A 221 -22.25 -27.54 20.49
CA LYS A 221 -23.40 -28.17 19.82
C LYS A 221 -23.13 -28.33 18.32
N ILE A 222 -22.50 -27.35 17.68
CA ILE A 222 -22.03 -27.43 16.30
C ILE A 222 -20.96 -28.51 16.20
N ARG A 223 -19.91 -28.49 17.03
CA ARG A 223 -18.88 -29.53 17.07
C ARG A 223 -19.46 -30.91 17.33
N THR A 224 -20.45 -31.03 18.21
CA THR A 224 -21.12 -32.31 18.51
C THR A 224 -22.04 -32.71 17.37
N ARG A 225 -22.69 -31.78 16.67
CA ARG A 225 -23.49 -32.05 15.47
C ARG A 225 -22.59 -32.48 14.33
N VAL A 226 -21.46 -31.81 14.11
CA VAL A 226 -20.41 -32.20 13.15
C VAL A 226 -19.81 -33.53 13.54
N LYS A 227 -19.53 -33.78 14.83
CA LYS A 227 -19.03 -35.06 15.32
C LYS A 227 -20.07 -36.17 15.18
N LYS A 228 -21.35 -35.93 15.49
CA LYS A 228 -22.45 -36.88 15.26
C LYS A 228 -22.70 -37.09 13.78
N GLN A 229 -22.51 -36.07 12.94
CA GLN A 229 -22.57 -36.19 11.50
C GLN A 229 -21.39 -37.03 11.01
N MET A 230 -20.17 -36.84 11.54
CA MET A 230 -19.00 -37.68 11.27
C MET A 230 -19.13 -39.10 11.81
N GLU A 231 -19.71 -39.30 13.00
CA GLU A 231 -20.01 -40.61 13.59
C GLU A 231 -21.14 -41.28 12.81
N LYS A 232 -22.12 -40.52 12.32
CA LYS A 232 -23.14 -40.98 11.37
C LYS A 232 -22.51 -41.31 10.03
N THR A 233 -21.53 -40.54 9.55
CA THR A 233 -20.74 -40.86 8.35
C THR A 233 -19.83 -42.06 8.59
N GLN A 234 -19.31 -42.29 9.80
CA GLN A 234 -18.57 -43.50 10.18
C GLN A 234 -19.49 -44.72 10.32
N LYS A 235 -20.71 -44.52 10.83
CA LYS A 235 -21.73 -45.56 10.96
C LYS A 235 -22.35 -45.87 9.60
N GLU A 236 -22.54 -44.87 8.74
CA GLU A 236 -22.85 -45.00 7.31
C GLU A 236 -21.66 -45.59 6.56
N TYR A 237 -20.42 -45.31 6.94
CA TYR A 237 -19.22 -45.96 6.38
C TYR A 237 -19.17 -47.44 6.79
N TYR A 238 -19.52 -47.78 8.03
CA TYR A 238 -19.60 -49.16 8.52
C TYR A 238 -20.81 -49.90 7.96
N LEU A 239 -21.97 -49.23 7.84
CA LEU A 239 -23.16 -49.73 7.15
C LEU A 239 -22.93 -49.80 5.64
N ASN A 240 -22.10 -48.94 5.07
CA ASN A 240 -21.66 -49.00 3.68
C ASN A 240 -20.56 -50.05 3.47
N GLU A 241 -19.76 -50.40 4.48
CA GLU A 241 -18.89 -51.57 4.46
C GLU A 241 -19.71 -52.87 4.57
N GLN A 242 -20.76 -52.90 5.40
CA GLN A 242 -21.71 -54.01 5.45
C GLN A 242 -22.55 -54.10 4.18
N MET A 243 -23.05 -52.98 3.66
CA MET A 243 -23.65 -52.90 2.33
C MET A 243 -22.64 -53.20 1.24
N GLN A 244 -21.35 -52.94 1.40
CA GLN A 244 -20.30 -53.35 0.45
C GLN A 244 -20.04 -54.85 0.53
N ALA A 245 -20.19 -55.48 1.70
CA ALA A 245 -20.17 -56.93 1.84
C ALA A 245 -21.40 -57.55 1.15
N ILE A 246 -22.57 -56.94 1.33
CA ILE A 246 -23.84 -57.33 0.68
C ILE A 246 -23.82 -57.03 -0.83
N GLN A 247 -23.26 -55.91 -1.28
CA GLN A 247 -23.10 -55.51 -2.68
C GLN A 247 -21.95 -56.27 -3.37
N LYS A 248 -20.97 -56.77 -2.61
CA LYS A 248 -20.00 -57.77 -3.10
C LYS A 248 -20.70 -59.07 -3.50
N GLU A 249 -21.77 -59.44 -2.79
CA GLU A 249 -22.63 -60.57 -3.13
C GLU A 249 -23.65 -60.23 -4.23
N LEU A 250 -24.10 -58.97 -4.34
CA LEU A 250 -25.18 -58.54 -5.25
C LEU A 250 -24.75 -57.91 -6.59
N GLY A 251 -23.45 -57.75 -6.85
CA GLY A 251 -22.95 -57.67 -8.23
C GLY A 251 -23.42 -56.49 -9.10
N GLU A 252 -23.54 -55.27 -8.57
CA GLU A 252 -23.69 -54.07 -9.42
C GLU A 252 -22.33 -53.41 -9.70
N ARG A 253 -21.87 -53.53 -10.94
CA ARG A 253 -20.63 -52.93 -11.48
C ARG A 253 -20.94 -52.48 -12.89
N ASP A 254 -20.78 -51.20 -13.22
CA ASP A 254 -20.32 -50.82 -14.58
C ASP A 254 -19.75 -49.39 -14.69
N GLU A 255 -20.35 -48.34 -14.10
CA GLU A 255 -19.92 -46.95 -14.39
C GLU A 255 -18.52 -46.58 -13.84
N PHE A 256 -18.21 -46.91 -12.57
CA PHE A 256 -16.91 -46.56 -11.97
C PHE A 256 -15.73 -47.31 -12.59
N LYS A 257 -15.97 -48.53 -13.07
CA LYS A 257 -14.93 -49.32 -13.76
C LYS A 257 -14.57 -48.72 -15.12
N SER A 258 -15.57 -48.24 -15.86
CA SER A 258 -15.38 -47.56 -17.13
C SER A 258 -14.50 -46.31 -16.96
N GLU A 259 -14.81 -45.48 -15.97
CA GLU A 259 -14.04 -44.26 -15.70
C GLU A 259 -12.57 -44.52 -15.32
N LEU A 260 -12.32 -45.56 -14.52
CA LEU A 260 -10.97 -45.98 -14.16
C LEU A 260 -10.17 -46.46 -15.38
N GLN A 261 -10.82 -47.11 -16.35
CA GLN A 261 -10.19 -47.52 -17.60
C GLN A 261 -9.83 -46.31 -18.46
N GLU A 262 -10.72 -45.32 -18.59
CA GLU A 262 -10.42 -44.07 -19.32
C GLU A 262 -9.21 -43.33 -18.74
N LEU A 263 -9.13 -43.22 -17.40
CA LEU A 263 -7.98 -42.62 -16.74
C LEU A 263 -6.69 -43.39 -17.02
N GLU A 264 -6.74 -44.72 -17.01
CA GLU A 264 -5.59 -45.59 -17.28
C GLU A 264 -5.09 -45.47 -18.73
N GLU A 265 -6.00 -45.31 -19.69
CA GLU A 265 -5.66 -45.01 -21.09
C GLU A 265 -5.03 -43.62 -21.26
N LYS A 266 -5.61 -42.59 -20.62
CA LYS A 266 -5.04 -41.23 -20.63
C LYS A 266 -3.63 -41.19 -20.05
N ILE A 267 -3.37 -41.94 -18.97
CA ILE A 267 -2.04 -42.04 -18.36
C ILE A 267 -1.02 -42.72 -19.28
N LYS A 268 -1.43 -43.70 -20.08
CA LYS A 268 -0.55 -44.38 -21.04
C LYS A 268 -0.24 -43.54 -22.27
N THR A 269 -1.22 -42.79 -22.76
CA THR A 269 -1.12 -42.01 -23.99
C THR A 269 -0.43 -40.66 -23.78
N LYS A 270 -0.65 -40.01 -22.63
CA LYS A 270 -0.09 -38.70 -22.35
C LYS A 270 1.39 -38.78 -21.95
N LYS A 271 2.23 -38.00 -22.65
CA LYS A 271 3.65 -37.86 -22.31
C LYS A 271 3.78 -37.00 -21.06
N MET A 272 4.48 -37.51 -20.04
CA MET A 272 4.74 -36.82 -18.76
C MET A 272 6.15 -37.17 -18.28
N SER A 273 6.67 -36.43 -17.30
CA SER A 273 7.97 -36.75 -16.67
C SER A 273 7.92 -38.13 -15.99
N LYS A 274 9.09 -38.78 -15.83
CA LYS A 274 9.16 -40.10 -15.15
C LYS A 274 8.57 -40.04 -13.74
N GLU A 275 8.82 -38.95 -13.03
CA GLU A 275 8.30 -38.69 -11.69
C GLU A 275 6.77 -38.55 -11.69
N ALA A 276 6.21 -37.73 -12.59
CA ALA A 276 4.77 -37.54 -12.71
C ALA A 276 4.04 -38.85 -13.06
N VAL A 277 4.59 -39.66 -13.98
CA VAL A 277 4.02 -40.98 -14.32
C VAL A 277 4.01 -41.91 -13.11
N ALA A 278 5.11 -41.97 -12.35
CA ALA A 278 5.21 -42.81 -11.16
C ALA A 278 4.19 -42.38 -10.09
N LYS A 279 4.04 -41.06 -9.88
CA LYS A 279 3.12 -40.51 -8.89
C LYS A 279 1.66 -40.72 -9.26
N VAL A 280 1.28 -40.43 -10.51
CA VAL A 280 -0.09 -40.67 -10.99
C VAL A 280 -0.45 -42.16 -10.98
N LYS A 281 0.47 -43.07 -11.33
CA LYS A 281 0.24 -44.53 -11.21
C LYS A 281 0.02 -44.96 -9.76
N LYS A 282 0.79 -44.40 -8.81
CA LYS A 282 0.62 -44.69 -7.37
C LYS A 282 -0.73 -44.21 -6.87
N GLU A 283 -1.14 -42.99 -7.24
CA GLU A 283 -2.42 -42.42 -6.84
C GLU A 283 -3.61 -43.12 -7.54
N LEU A 284 -3.47 -43.57 -8.79
CA LEU A 284 -4.48 -44.40 -9.46
C LEU A 284 -4.68 -45.74 -8.76
N ARG A 285 -3.60 -46.40 -8.30
CA ARG A 285 -3.71 -47.65 -7.51
C ARG A 285 -4.49 -47.42 -6.21
N LYS A 286 -4.25 -46.30 -5.54
CA LYS A 286 -5.03 -45.91 -4.35
C LYS A 286 -6.49 -45.68 -4.71
N LEU A 287 -6.77 -44.93 -5.78
CA LEU A 287 -8.13 -44.65 -6.25
C LEU A 287 -8.91 -45.94 -6.58
N LYS A 288 -8.25 -46.96 -7.16
CA LYS A 288 -8.84 -48.29 -7.43
C LYS A 288 -9.25 -49.05 -6.16
N MET A 289 -8.59 -48.80 -5.03
CA MET A 289 -8.88 -49.42 -3.73
C MET A 289 -9.90 -48.63 -2.91
N MET A 290 -10.14 -47.37 -3.26
CA MET A 290 -11.06 -46.47 -2.55
C MET A 290 -12.50 -46.64 -3.04
N SER A 291 -13.46 -46.37 -2.15
CA SER A 291 -14.87 -46.28 -2.53
C SER A 291 -15.12 -45.01 -3.37
N PRO A 292 -15.86 -45.09 -4.49
CA PRO A 292 -16.21 -43.95 -5.34
C PRO A 292 -16.93 -42.81 -4.60
N MET A 293 -17.64 -43.15 -3.53
CA MET A 293 -18.42 -42.19 -2.73
C MET A 293 -17.59 -41.50 -1.62
N SER A 294 -16.31 -41.83 -1.46
CA SER A 294 -15.46 -41.23 -0.43
C SER A 294 -14.96 -39.83 -0.81
N ALA A 295 -14.91 -38.91 0.15
CA ALA A 295 -14.37 -37.57 -0.07
C ALA A 295 -12.88 -37.60 -0.49
N GLU A 296 -12.13 -38.61 -0.03
CA GLU A 296 -10.73 -38.82 -0.42
C GLU A 296 -10.60 -39.26 -1.88
N ALA A 297 -11.50 -40.13 -2.39
CA ALA A 297 -11.51 -40.51 -3.80
C ALA A 297 -11.72 -39.29 -4.71
N THR A 298 -12.59 -38.35 -4.34
CA THR A 298 -12.78 -37.09 -5.08
C THR A 298 -11.52 -36.23 -5.11
N VAL A 299 -10.80 -36.11 -3.99
CA VAL A 299 -9.54 -35.35 -3.92
C VAL A 299 -8.46 -36.01 -4.78
N VAL A 300 -8.31 -37.33 -4.70
CA VAL A 300 -7.32 -38.08 -5.49
C VAL A 300 -7.68 -38.05 -6.98
N ARG A 301 -8.95 -38.18 -7.35
CA ARG A 301 -9.45 -38.04 -8.73
C ARG A 301 -9.12 -36.67 -9.29
N ASN A 302 -9.45 -35.60 -8.55
CA ASN A 302 -9.16 -34.24 -8.98
C ASN A 302 -7.66 -34.01 -9.14
N TYR A 303 -6.84 -34.57 -8.23
CA TYR A 303 -5.38 -34.51 -8.33
C TYR A 303 -4.86 -35.19 -9.61
N ILE A 304 -5.37 -36.39 -9.94
CA ILE A 304 -5.04 -37.09 -11.18
C ILE A 304 -5.48 -36.27 -12.41
N ASP A 305 -6.70 -35.70 -12.40
CA ASP A 305 -7.22 -34.85 -13.48
C ASP A 305 -6.34 -33.61 -13.70
N TRP A 306 -5.90 -32.95 -12.62
CA TRP A 306 -5.00 -31.81 -12.71
C TRP A 306 -3.71 -32.17 -13.42
N ILE A 307 -3.03 -33.25 -13.01
CA ILE A 307 -1.78 -33.67 -13.65
C ILE A 307 -2.03 -34.06 -15.12
N LEU A 308 -3.11 -34.77 -15.42
CA LEU A 308 -3.44 -35.20 -16.79
C LEU A 308 -3.86 -34.05 -17.70
N THR A 309 -4.42 -32.96 -17.17
CA THR A 309 -4.82 -31.83 -18.02
C THR A 309 -3.67 -30.86 -18.30
N LEU A 310 -2.59 -30.90 -17.53
CA LEU A 310 -1.45 -30.00 -17.75
C LEU A 310 -0.77 -30.26 -19.11
N PRO A 311 -0.28 -29.21 -19.79
CA PRO A 311 0.32 -29.32 -21.13
C PRO A 311 1.78 -29.79 -21.06
N TRP A 312 1.99 -31.07 -20.73
CA TRP A 312 3.32 -31.68 -20.66
C TRP A 312 3.91 -31.87 -22.07
N TYR A 313 5.04 -31.23 -22.34
CA TYR A 313 5.71 -31.29 -23.65
C TYR A 313 4.82 -30.89 -24.86
N GLU A 314 3.72 -30.17 -24.60
CA GLU A 314 2.76 -29.69 -25.60
C GLU A 314 3.02 -28.21 -25.89
N TYR A 315 3.76 -27.91 -26.96
CA TYR A 315 4.21 -26.55 -27.27
C TYR A 315 3.50 -25.97 -28.51
N SER A 316 3.22 -24.68 -28.46
CA SER A 316 2.82 -23.90 -29.62
C SER A 316 4.01 -23.68 -30.57
N LYS A 317 3.75 -23.60 -31.88
CA LYS A 317 4.80 -23.40 -32.89
C LYS A 317 5.28 -21.96 -32.85
N ASP A 318 6.55 -21.79 -32.49
CA ASP A 318 7.18 -20.48 -32.43
C ASP A 318 7.35 -19.88 -33.84
N LYS A 319 7.04 -18.59 -33.96
CA LYS A 319 7.38 -17.75 -35.10
C LYS A 319 8.52 -16.81 -34.70
N LEU A 320 9.68 -16.98 -35.33
CA LEU A 320 10.90 -16.22 -35.02
C LEU A 320 11.28 -15.28 -36.17
N ASP A 321 10.30 -14.52 -36.69
CA ASP A 321 10.53 -13.50 -37.71
C ASP A 321 10.46 -12.10 -37.09
N ILE A 322 11.62 -11.44 -37.02
CA ILE A 322 11.77 -10.10 -36.44
C ILE A 322 11.03 -9.05 -37.28
N ASN A 323 10.99 -9.19 -38.61
CA ASN A 323 10.30 -8.25 -39.49
C ASN A 323 8.78 -8.36 -39.34
N GLU A 324 8.26 -9.59 -39.22
CA GLU A 324 6.84 -9.83 -38.90
C GLU A 324 6.52 -9.27 -37.50
N ALA A 325 7.40 -9.46 -36.52
CA ALA A 325 7.24 -8.92 -35.17
C ALA A 325 7.21 -7.38 -35.14
N GLU A 326 8.12 -6.73 -35.85
CA GLU A 326 8.15 -5.26 -35.98
C GLU A 326 6.85 -4.74 -36.59
N LYS A 327 6.38 -5.40 -37.66
CA LYS A 327 5.12 -5.05 -38.32
C LYS A 327 3.94 -5.15 -37.36
N ILE A 328 3.82 -6.27 -36.63
CA ILE A 328 2.74 -6.48 -35.65
C ILE A 328 2.79 -5.43 -34.54
N LEU A 329 3.97 -5.12 -34.00
CA LEU A 329 4.14 -4.09 -32.98
C LEU A 329 3.76 -2.70 -33.49
N ASN A 330 4.09 -2.39 -34.74
CA ASN A 330 3.75 -1.11 -35.38
C ASN A 330 2.28 -0.97 -35.78
N ASP A 331 1.64 -2.08 -36.16
CA ASP A 331 0.22 -2.13 -36.46
C ASP A 331 -0.61 -1.95 -35.19
N ASP A 332 -0.27 -2.64 -34.10
CA ASP A 332 -1.05 -2.64 -32.85
C ASP A 332 -0.81 -1.39 -31.98
N HIS A 333 0.36 -0.72 -32.10
CA HIS A 333 0.72 0.40 -31.23
C HIS A 333 1.22 1.62 -32.01
N TYR A 334 0.73 2.81 -31.67
CA TYR A 334 1.24 4.07 -32.24
C TYR A 334 2.41 4.63 -31.41
N GLY A 335 3.47 5.06 -32.09
CA GLY A 335 4.66 5.62 -31.42
C GLY A 335 5.48 4.52 -30.74
N LEU A 336 5.92 4.79 -29.50
CA LEU A 336 6.70 3.87 -28.66
C LEU A 336 7.97 3.31 -29.33
N LYS A 337 8.70 4.15 -30.07
CA LYS A 337 9.91 3.73 -30.81
C LYS A 337 10.93 3.00 -29.93
N LYS A 338 11.38 3.65 -28.86
CA LYS A 338 12.38 3.07 -27.91
C LYS A 338 11.90 1.74 -27.29
N PRO A 339 10.68 1.64 -26.69
CA PRO A 339 10.19 0.36 -26.18
C PRO A 339 10.10 -0.75 -27.24
N LYS A 340 9.64 -0.44 -28.45
CA LYS A 340 9.53 -1.43 -29.53
C LYS A 340 10.88 -1.93 -30.00
N GLU A 341 11.83 -1.03 -30.20
CA GLU A 341 13.21 -1.37 -30.55
C GLU A 341 13.82 -2.30 -29.51
N ARG A 342 13.63 -2.01 -28.22
CA ARG A 342 14.12 -2.87 -27.15
C ARG A 342 13.45 -4.25 -27.10
N ILE A 343 12.15 -4.32 -27.40
CA ILE A 343 11.44 -5.60 -27.55
C ILE A 343 12.02 -6.40 -28.73
N LEU A 344 12.29 -5.75 -29.87
CA LEU A 344 12.87 -6.41 -31.04
C LEU A 344 14.29 -6.93 -30.75
N GLU A 345 15.12 -6.16 -30.05
CA GLU A 345 16.43 -6.62 -29.57
C GLU A 345 16.32 -7.86 -28.69
N TYR A 346 15.38 -7.85 -27.74
CA TYR A 346 15.12 -8.99 -26.86
C TYR A 346 14.67 -10.24 -27.64
N LEU A 347 13.74 -10.07 -28.58
CA LEU A 347 13.26 -11.17 -29.44
C LEU A 347 14.35 -11.68 -30.38
N ALA A 348 15.25 -10.81 -30.85
CA ALA A 348 16.38 -11.20 -31.70
C ALA A 348 17.36 -12.08 -30.95
N VAL A 349 17.68 -11.73 -29.69
CA VAL A 349 18.51 -12.59 -28.82
C VAL A 349 17.81 -13.93 -28.60
N GLN A 350 16.51 -13.92 -28.29
CA GLN A 350 15.72 -15.14 -28.10
C GLN A 350 15.72 -16.05 -29.34
N ALA A 351 15.73 -15.50 -30.55
CA ALA A 351 15.80 -16.27 -31.78
C ALA A 351 17.17 -16.96 -31.98
N MET A 352 18.24 -16.44 -31.36
CA MET A 352 19.60 -17.01 -31.45
C MET A 352 19.92 -18.05 -30.37
N VAL A 353 19.21 -18.05 -29.24
CA VAL A 353 19.49 -18.98 -28.11
C VAL A 353 18.33 -19.92 -27.80
N GLU A 354 18.61 -21.20 -27.59
CA GLU A 354 17.59 -22.21 -27.24
C GLU A 354 17.04 -22.08 -25.81
N LYS A 355 17.81 -21.46 -24.91
CA LYS A 355 17.45 -21.14 -23.53
C LYS A 355 17.94 -19.73 -23.19
N MET A 356 17.01 -18.83 -22.87
CA MET A 356 17.37 -17.51 -22.35
C MET A 356 17.67 -17.59 -20.86
N LYS A 357 18.90 -17.22 -20.49
CA LYS A 357 19.30 -16.90 -19.11
C LYS A 357 19.27 -15.38 -18.82
N GLY A 358 18.70 -14.60 -19.76
CA GLY A 358 18.67 -13.15 -19.69
C GLY A 358 17.59 -12.60 -18.73
N PRO A 359 17.66 -11.31 -18.41
CA PRO A 359 16.69 -10.65 -17.54
C PRO A 359 15.28 -10.65 -18.14
N ILE A 360 14.27 -10.58 -17.29
CA ILE A 360 12.86 -10.64 -17.69
C ILE A 360 12.34 -9.24 -18.01
N LEU A 361 11.64 -9.08 -19.12
CA LEU A 361 11.09 -7.78 -19.52
C LEU A 361 10.11 -7.23 -18.49
N CYS A 362 10.33 -6.01 -18.01
CA CYS A 362 9.43 -5.28 -17.13
C CYS A 362 9.02 -3.94 -17.75
N PHE A 363 7.74 -3.79 -18.08
CA PHE A 363 7.20 -2.51 -18.55
C PHE A 363 6.76 -1.65 -17.37
N VAL A 364 7.43 -0.49 -17.19
CA VAL A 364 7.13 0.45 -16.11
C VAL A 364 6.60 1.75 -16.68
N GLY A 365 5.49 2.27 -16.17
CA GLY A 365 4.94 3.56 -16.60
C GLY A 365 3.53 3.83 -16.09
N PRO A 366 2.93 4.99 -16.34
CA PRO A 366 1.61 5.32 -15.81
C PRO A 366 0.50 4.37 -16.33
N PRO A 367 -0.68 4.33 -15.68
CA PRO A 367 -1.80 3.52 -16.16
C PRO A 367 -2.28 4.01 -17.53
N GLY A 368 -2.71 3.07 -18.38
CA GLY A 368 -3.29 3.40 -19.69
C GLY A 368 -2.27 3.71 -20.79
N VAL A 369 -0.97 3.41 -20.59
CA VAL A 369 0.07 3.55 -21.64
C VAL A 369 0.19 2.34 -22.57
N GLY A 370 -0.59 1.28 -22.38
CA GLY A 370 -0.60 0.12 -23.29
C GLY A 370 0.38 -1.02 -22.93
N LYS A 371 0.85 -1.08 -21.68
CA LYS A 371 1.74 -2.16 -21.18
C LYS A 371 1.19 -3.56 -21.46
N THR A 372 -0.06 -3.80 -21.05
CA THR A 372 -0.75 -5.09 -21.25
C THR A 372 -0.93 -5.43 -22.73
N SER A 373 -1.24 -4.43 -23.55
CA SER A 373 -1.42 -4.62 -24.99
C SER A 373 -0.11 -4.91 -25.71
N LEU A 374 1.04 -4.38 -25.25
CA LEU A 374 2.36 -4.76 -25.78
C LEU A 374 2.65 -6.24 -25.52
N GLY A 375 2.40 -6.74 -24.30
CA GLY A 375 2.55 -8.17 -24.00
C GLY A 375 1.70 -9.07 -24.90
N LYS A 376 0.48 -8.63 -25.24
CA LYS A 376 -0.39 -9.35 -26.19
C LYS A 376 0.17 -9.34 -27.61
N SER A 377 0.73 -8.21 -28.07
CA SER A 377 1.36 -8.11 -29.39
C SER A 377 2.64 -8.97 -29.48
N ILE A 378 3.43 -9.04 -28.40
CA ILE A 378 4.59 -9.96 -28.32
C ILE A 378 4.13 -11.42 -28.47
N ALA A 379 3.12 -11.84 -27.71
CA ALA A 379 2.59 -13.20 -27.82
C ALA A 379 2.07 -13.52 -29.23
N ARG A 380 1.35 -12.57 -29.86
CA ARG A 380 0.86 -12.68 -31.25
C ARG A 380 2.01 -12.79 -32.24
N SER A 381 3.08 -12.01 -32.09
CA SER A 381 4.25 -12.05 -32.96
C SER A 381 4.99 -13.39 -32.88
N LEU A 382 5.07 -13.97 -31.68
CA LEU A 382 5.70 -15.27 -31.46
C LEU A 382 4.81 -16.46 -31.84
N GLY A 383 3.52 -16.25 -32.12
CA GLY A 383 2.56 -17.33 -32.34
C GLY A 383 2.19 -18.11 -31.07
N ARG A 384 2.53 -17.57 -29.88
CA ARG A 384 2.32 -18.21 -28.58
C ARG A 384 0.98 -17.83 -27.95
N LYS A 385 0.44 -18.70 -27.09
CA LYS A 385 -0.75 -18.39 -26.28
C LYS A 385 -0.43 -17.27 -25.27
N PHE A 386 -1.36 -16.34 -25.08
CA PHE A 386 -1.21 -15.23 -24.14
C PHE A 386 -2.04 -15.49 -22.87
N VAL A 387 -1.41 -15.35 -21.71
CA VAL A 387 -2.09 -15.44 -20.41
C VAL A 387 -1.72 -14.23 -19.56
N ARG A 388 -2.71 -13.69 -18.84
CA ARG A 388 -2.51 -12.56 -17.93
C ARG A 388 -2.86 -12.96 -16.51
N ILE A 389 -1.95 -12.69 -15.58
CA ILE A 389 -2.13 -12.89 -14.14
C ILE A 389 -1.99 -11.53 -13.47
N SER A 390 -2.98 -11.15 -12.67
CA SER A 390 -2.92 -9.94 -11.85
C SER A 390 -2.31 -10.28 -10.51
N LEU A 391 -1.21 -9.60 -10.16
CA LEU A 391 -0.52 -9.72 -8.88
C LEU A 391 -0.88 -8.60 -7.90
N GLY A 392 -1.60 -7.57 -8.38
CA GLY A 392 -2.12 -6.51 -7.52
C GLY A 392 -3.01 -7.07 -6.41
N GLY A 393 -2.63 -6.79 -5.16
CA GLY A 393 -3.36 -7.24 -3.97
C GLY A 393 -3.06 -8.68 -3.54
N VAL A 394 -2.12 -9.38 -4.19
CA VAL A 394 -1.62 -10.68 -3.70
C VAL A 394 -0.83 -10.47 -2.42
N ARG A 395 -1.20 -11.24 -1.39
CA ARG A 395 -0.58 -11.17 -0.05
C ARG A 395 -0.01 -12.48 0.46
N ASP A 396 -0.40 -13.59 -0.16
CA ASP A 396 -0.04 -14.93 0.27
C ASP A 396 0.71 -15.65 -0.84
N GLU A 397 1.82 -16.28 -0.46
CA GLU A 397 2.64 -17.14 -1.31
C GLU A 397 1.82 -18.31 -1.89
N ALA A 398 0.82 -18.80 -1.15
CA ALA A 398 -0.08 -19.86 -1.59
C ALA A 398 -0.89 -19.49 -2.85
N GLU A 399 -1.05 -18.21 -3.17
CA GLU A 399 -1.67 -17.82 -4.44
C GLU A 399 -0.79 -18.15 -5.66
N ILE A 400 0.54 -18.22 -5.48
CA ILE A 400 1.51 -18.53 -6.52
C ILE A 400 1.84 -20.03 -6.52
N ARG A 401 2.16 -20.61 -5.36
CA ARG A 401 2.56 -22.03 -5.20
C ARG A 401 1.41 -23.00 -4.89
N GLY A 402 0.20 -22.50 -4.64
CA GLY A 402 -0.95 -23.34 -4.29
C GLY A 402 -0.97 -23.78 -2.82
N HIS A 403 -2.04 -24.49 -2.45
CA HIS A 403 -2.22 -25.06 -1.11
C HIS A 403 -1.81 -26.53 -1.07
N ARG A 404 -1.29 -26.99 0.08
CA ARG A 404 -1.06 -28.41 0.32
C ARG A 404 -2.38 -29.20 0.21
N ARG A 405 -2.30 -30.41 -0.34
CA ARG A 405 -3.43 -31.34 -0.58
C ARG A 405 -4.17 -31.83 0.68
N THR A 406 -3.82 -31.35 1.86
CA THR A 406 -4.35 -31.81 3.15
C THR A 406 -5.79 -31.37 3.44
N TYR A 407 -6.37 -30.46 2.64
CA TYR A 407 -7.69 -29.90 2.87
C TYR A 407 -8.65 -30.17 1.69
N ILE A 408 -9.91 -30.49 2.00
CA ILE A 408 -10.99 -30.54 1.01
C ILE A 408 -11.16 -29.11 0.45
N GLY A 409 -10.90 -28.94 -0.85
CA GLY A 409 -10.92 -27.63 -1.52
C GLY A 409 -9.55 -27.00 -1.75
N ALA A 410 -8.44 -27.70 -1.47
CA ALA A 410 -7.12 -27.26 -1.89
C ALA A 410 -7.05 -27.09 -3.42
N LEU A 411 -6.41 -26.01 -3.88
CA LEU A 411 -6.24 -25.69 -5.29
C LEU A 411 -4.75 -25.47 -5.61
N PRO A 412 -4.30 -25.82 -6.84
CA PRO A 412 -2.99 -25.42 -7.34
C PRO A 412 -2.85 -23.90 -7.39
N GLY A 413 -1.62 -23.41 -7.44
CA GLY A 413 -1.32 -21.99 -7.57
C GLY A 413 -1.78 -21.40 -8.90
N LYS A 414 -1.87 -20.06 -8.97
CA LYS A 414 -2.32 -19.33 -10.16
C LYS A 414 -1.47 -19.63 -11.40
N ILE A 415 -0.19 -19.97 -11.23
CA ILE A 415 0.71 -20.34 -12.33
C ILE A 415 0.23 -21.63 -13.02
N ILE A 416 0.05 -22.70 -12.24
CA ILE A 416 -0.43 -24.00 -12.73
C ILE A 416 -1.84 -23.89 -13.30
N GLN A 417 -2.74 -23.16 -12.63
CA GLN A 417 -4.10 -22.92 -13.14
C GLN A 417 -4.08 -22.21 -14.51
N SER A 418 -3.17 -21.25 -14.68
CA SER A 418 -3.01 -20.47 -15.90
C SER A 418 -2.42 -21.29 -17.04
N LEU A 419 -1.50 -22.21 -16.74
CA LEU A 419 -0.97 -23.19 -17.70
C LEU A 419 -2.06 -24.15 -18.19
N LYS A 420 -2.89 -24.69 -17.28
CA LYS A 420 -4.05 -25.51 -17.66
C LYS A 420 -4.98 -24.76 -18.61
N LYS A 421 -5.26 -23.47 -18.36
CA LYS A 421 -6.09 -22.63 -19.23
C LYS A 421 -5.43 -22.31 -20.58
N ALA A 422 -4.12 -22.17 -20.61
CA ALA A 422 -3.37 -21.90 -21.84
C ALA A 422 -3.37 -23.10 -22.80
N GLY A 423 -3.35 -24.32 -22.24
CA GLY A 423 -3.26 -25.56 -23.01
C GLY A 423 -1.95 -25.71 -23.77
N SER A 424 -0.88 -25.03 -23.32
CA SER A 424 0.45 -25.14 -23.91
C SER A 424 1.54 -24.88 -22.86
N GLY A 425 2.72 -25.49 -23.04
CA GLY A 425 3.88 -25.38 -22.16
C GLY A 425 4.87 -24.26 -22.49
N ASN A 426 4.66 -23.49 -23.58
CA ASN A 426 5.46 -22.30 -23.92
C ASN A 426 4.64 -20.99 -24.07
N PRO A 427 3.62 -20.71 -23.23
CA PRO A 427 2.82 -19.48 -23.33
C PRO A 427 3.64 -18.24 -22.94
N VAL A 428 3.11 -17.07 -23.30
CA VAL A 428 3.58 -15.78 -22.79
C VAL A 428 2.71 -15.41 -21.58
N PHE A 429 3.36 -15.30 -20.43
CA PHE A 429 2.77 -14.89 -19.16
C PHE A 429 3.00 -13.40 -18.91
N LEU A 430 1.92 -12.64 -18.82
CA LEU A 430 1.96 -11.26 -18.36
C LEU A 430 1.60 -11.19 -16.87
N LEU A 431 2.59 -10.88 -16.05
CA LEU A 431 2.45 -10.61 -14.62
C LEU A 431 2.16 -9.12 -14.41
N ASP A 432 0.88 -8.80 -14.21
CA ASP A 432 0.35 -7.43 -14.16
C ASP A 432 0.41 -6.88 -12.72
N GLU A 433 0.84 -5.63 -12.56
CA GLU A 433 0.90 -4.91 -11.27
C GLU A 433 1.81 -5.56 -10.21
N VAL A 434 3.05 -5.92 -10.59
CA VAL A 434 4.07 -6.45 -9.65
C VAL A 434 4.43 -5.45 -8.54
N ASP A 435 4.21 -4.14 -8.77
CA ASP A 435 4.46 -3.06 -7.81
C ASP A 435 3.40 -2.95 -6.70
N LYS A 436 2.31 -3.71 -6.78
CA LYS A 436 1.19 -3.68 -5.82
C LYS A 436 1.08 -4.95 -4.98
N MET A 437 2.14 -5.74 -4.92
CA MET A 437 2.23 -6.85 -3.99
C MET A 437 2.48 -6.33 -2.57
N SER A 438 1.85 -6.95 -1.59
CA SER A 438 2.06 -6.60 -0.18
C SER A 438 2.52 -7.81 0.60
N THR A 439 3.49 -7.62 1.48
CA THR A 439 3.94 -8.63 2.43
C THR A 439 2.98 -8.69 3.61
N ASP A 440 2.37 -9.86 3.85
CA ASP A 440 1.64 -10.18 5.08
C ASP A 440 2.48 -11.12 5.97
N PHE A 441 2.08 -11.27 7.23
CA PHE A 441 2.75 -12.14 8.23
C PHE A 441 2.88 -13.63 7.82
N ARG A 442 2.18 -14.07 6.77
CA ARG A 442 2.12 -15.48 6.33
C ARG A 442 3.18 -15.90 5.33
N GLY A 443 3.94 -14.95 4.77
CA GLY A 443 4.99 -15.24 3.79
C GLY A 443 5.20 -14.07 2.82
N ASP A 444 6.32 -14.11 2.11
CA ASP A 444 6.64 -13.10 1.10
C ASP A 444 6.32 -13.65 -0.30
N PRO A 445 5.25 -13.19 -0.98
CA PRO A 445 4.92 -13.63 -2.34
C PRO A 445 6.03 -13.30 -3.35
N SER A 446 6.92 -12.34 -3.05
CA SER A 446 8.05 -12.00 -3.91
C SER A 446 9.04 -13.18 -4.03
N SER A 447 9.20 -13.96 -2.95
CA SER A 447 10.08 -15.14 -2.91
C SER A 447 9.59 -16.27 -3.84
N ALA A 448 8.27 -16.51 -3.88
CA ALA A 448 7.69 -17.47 -4.81
C ALA A 448 7.76 -16.99 -6.25
N LEU A 449 7.62 -15.68 -6.51
CA LEU A 449 7.86 -15.16 -7.85
C LEU A 449 9.32 -15.28 -8.28
N LEU A 450 10.28 -15.11 -7.37
CA LEU A 450 11.69 -15.31 -7.69
C LEU A 450 11.95 -16.73 -8.18
N GLU A 451 11.37 -17.76 -7.55
CA GLU A 451 11.51 -19.14 -8.03
C GLU A 451 10.91 -19.35 -9.43
N VAL A 452 9.75 -18.74 -9.70
CA VAL A 452 9.08 -18.82 -11.02
C VAL A 452 9.86 -18.09 -12.10
N LEU A 453 10.49 -16.96 -11.74
CA LEU A 453 11.16 -16.05 -12.65
C LEU A 453 12.64 -16.36 -12.86
N ASP A 454 13.31 -16.98 -11.89
CA ASP A 454 14.74 -17.28 -11.98
C ASP A 454 15.00 -18.42 -12.98
N PRO A 455 15.76 -18.18 -14.07
CA PRO A 455 16.08 -19.21 -15.05
C PRO A 455 16.81 -20.43 -14.48
N GLU A 456 17.48 -20.28 -13.33
CA GLU A 456 18.19 -21.38 -12.67
C GLU A 456 17.26 -22.23 -11.77
N GLN A 457 16.05 -21.75 -11.43
CA GLN A 457 15.11 -22.49 -10.55
C GLN A 457 13.82 -22.90 -11.27
N ASN A 458 13.39 -22.15 -12.28
CA ASN A 458 12.08 -22.33 -12.90
C ASN A 458 11.87 -23.68 -13.63
N HIS A 459 12.95 -24.43 -13.88
CA HIS A 459 12.88 -25.76 -14.48
C HIS A 459 12.43 -26.85 -13.47
N THR A 460 12.53 -26.57 -12.17
CA THR A 460 12.09 -27.42 -11.06
C THR A 460 11.10 -26.66 -10.17
N PHE A 461 10.18 -25.89 -10.77
CA PHE A 461 9.19 -25.15 -9.99
C PHE A 461 8.27 -26.13 -9.25
N ASN A 462 8.21 -26.01 -7.92
CA ASN A 462 7.43 -26.91 -7.09
C ASN A 462 6.14 -26.25 -6.59
N ASP A 463 4.99 -26.75 -7.06
CA ASP A 463 3.67 -26.33 -6.57
C ASP A 463 3.24 -27.23 -5.40
N HIS A 464 2.84 -26.64 -4.28
CA HIS A 464 2.46 -27.34 -3.05
C HIS A 464 1.25 -28.29 -3.21
N TYR A 465 0.38 -28.03 -4.18
CA TYR A 465 -0.75 -28.91 -4.47
C TYR A 465 -0.32 -30.11 -5.30
N LEU A 466 0.49 -29.86 -6.34
CA LEU A 466 1.01 -30.91 -7.22
C LEU A 466 2.04 -31.80 -6.52
N ASP A 467 2.86 -31.23 -5.63
CA ASP A 467 3.99 -31.90 -4.97
C ASP A 467 4.91 -32.56 -6.02
N LEU A 468 5.12 -31.88 -7.15
CA LEU A 468 5.87 -32.32 -8.32
C LEU A 468 6.58 -31.13 -8.92
N ASP A 469 7.77 -31.36 -9.45
CA ASP A 469 8.51 -30.35 -10.20
C ASP A 469 7.90 -30.19 -11.60
N TYR A 470 7.60 -28.96 -11.97
CA TYR A 470 7.07 -28.59 -13.28
C TYR A 470 8.03 -27.62 -13.99
N ASP A 471 8.40 -27.95 -15.23
CA ASP A 471 9.36 -27.16 -16.00
C ASP A 471 8.68 -25.92 -16.64
N LEU A 472 9.02 -24.73 -16.12
CA LEU A 472 8.59 -23.44 -16.64
C LEU A 472 9.62 -22.77 -17.56
N SER A 473 10.75 -23.41 -17.86
CA SER A 473 11.85 -22.79 -18.60
C SER A 473 11.52 -22.34 -20.03
N LYS A 474 10.44 -22.87 -20.62
CA LYS A 474 9.95 -22.48 -21.96
C LYS A 474 8.86 -21.40 -21.93
N VAL A 475 8.35 -21.05 -20.74
CA VAL A 475 7.39 -19.96 -20.55
C VAL A 475 8.12 -18.63 -20.66
N LEU A 476 7.56 -17.70 -21.45
CA LEU A 476 8.09 -16.34 -21.52
C LEU A 476 7.34 -15.46 -20.52
N PHE A 477 8.03 -14.97 -19.49
CA PHE A 477 7.47 -14.04 -18.51
C PHE A 477 7.68 -12.60 -18.93
N ILE A 478 6.67 -11.76 -18.71
CA ILE A 478 6.70 -10.31 -18.90
C ILE A 478 6.02 -9.69 -17.69
N CYS A 479 6.67 -8.73 -17.05
CA CYS A 479 6.15 -8.02 -15.89
C CYS A 479 5.62 -6.64 -16.28
N THR A 480 4.61 -6.13 -15.58
CA THR A 480 4.19 -4.73 -15.66
C THR A 480 4.13 -4.10 -14.29
N ALA A 481 4.53 -2.83 -14.22
CA ALA A 481 4.39 -2.02 -13.02
C ALA A 481 3.94 -0.59 -13.37
N ASN A 482 3.38 0.10 -12.38
CA ASN A 482 3.11 1.53 -12.51
C ASN A 482 4.30 2.36 -12.04
N THR A 483 4.90 1.97 -10.92
CA THR A 483 6.08 2.62 -10.34
C THR A 483 7.22 1.62 -10.16
N LEU A 484 8.46 2.10 -10.25
CA LEU A 484 9.63 1.26 -9.98
C LEU A 484 9.83 1.02 -8.48
N HIS A 485 9.55 2.03 -7.66
CA HIS A 485 9.75 1.98 -6.21
C HIS A 485 8.91 0.91 -5.50
N GLY A 486 7.74 0.56 -6.05
CA GLY A 486 6.90 -0.50 -5.49
C GLY A 486 7.39 -1.92 -5.74
N ILE A 487 8.42 -2.14 -6.57
CA ILE A 487 8.95 -3.47 -6.86
C ILE A 487 10.03 -3.84 -5.82
N PRO A 488 10.00 -5.03 -5.21
CA PRO A 488 11.06 -5.50 -4.33
C PRO A 488 12.44 -5.51 -5.02
N ALA A 489 13.49 -5.04 -4.33
CA ALA A 489 14.85 -4.96 -4.88
C ALA A 489 15.38 -6.30 -5.45
N PRO A 490 15.18 -7.46 -4.80
CA PRO A 490 15.61 -8.75 -5.36
C PRO A 490 14.99 -9.08 -6.72
N LEU A 491 13.76 -8.62 -6.96
CA LEU A 491 13.11 -8.78 -8.26
C LEU A 491 13.66 -7.77 -9.27
N GLN A 492 13.92 -6.53 -8.88
CA GLN A 492 14.45 -5.50 -9.79
C GLN A 492 15.77 -5.93 -10.45
N ASP A 493 16.66 -6.60 -9.72
CA ASP A 493 17.95 -7.07 -10.25
C ASP A 493 17.82 -8.16 -11.33
N ARG A 494 16.67 -8.85 -11.37
CA ARG A 494 16.33 -9.89 -12.36
C ARG A 494 15.49 -9.35 -13.53
N LEU A 495 15.08 -8.08 -13.47
CA LEU A 495 14.19 -7.44 -14.44
C LEU A 495 14.93 -6.49 -15.36
N GLU A 496 14.58 -6.54 -16.64
CA GLU A 496 14.96 -5.54 -17.62
C GLU A 496 13.89 -4.45 -17.70
N ILE A 497 14.20 -3.28 -17.12
CA ILE A 497 13.24 -2.20 -16.97
C ILE A 497 13.11 -1.38 -18.26
N ILE A 498 11.95 -1.49 -18.92
CA ILE A 498 11.57 -0.67 -20.06
C ILE A 498 10.56 0.38 -19.61
N ARG A 499 11.01 1.65 -19.51
CA ARG A 499 10.16 2.77 -19.13
C ARG A 499 9.30 3.25 -20.30
N ILE A 500 7.98 3.22 -20.11
CA ILE A 500 6.98 3.71 -21.06
C ILE A 500 6.41 5.02 -20.51
N ALA A 501 6.84 6.13 -21.11
CA ALA A 501 6.34 7.46 -20.76
C ALA A 501 4.87 7.63 -21.20
N GLY A 502 4.24 8.67 -20.67
CA GLY A 502 2.93 9.14 -21.13
C GLY A 502 2.92 9.60 -22.59
N TYR A 503 1.72 9.80 -23.13
CA TYR A 503 1.51 10.25 -24.50
C TYR A 503 1.32 11.76 -24.59
N THR A 504 1.84 12.36 -25.66
CA THR A 504 1.51 13.73 -26.07
C THR A 504 0.07 13.83 -26.60
N ASP A 505 -0.51 15.02 -26.62
CA ASP A 505 -1.90 15.22 -27.10
C ASP A 505 -2.08 14.76 -28.56
N LEU A 506 -1.07 14.97 -29.41
CA LEU A 506 -1.07 14.49 -30.80
C LEU A 506 -0.94 12.96 -30.91
N GLU A 507 -0.17 12.32 -30.03
CA GLU A 507 -0.09 10.87 -29.95
C GLU A 507 -1.42 10.29 -29.46
N LYS A 508 -2.02 10.86 -28.40
CA LYS A 508 -3.36 10.46 -27.91
C LYS A 508 -4.43 10.58 -28.98
N LEU A 509 -4.42 11.68 -29.75
CA LEU A 509 -5.31 11.87 -30.88
C LEU A 509 -5.14 10.76 -31.93
N SER A 510 -3.88 10.40 -32.24
CA SER A 510 -3.56 9.37 -33.22
C SER A 510 -3.99 7.99 -32.73
N ILE A 511 -3.74 7.67 -31.46
CA ILE A 511 -4.17 6.43 -30.78
C ILE A 511 -5.69 6.33 -30.76
N ALA A 512 -6.38 7.41 -30.40
CA ALA A 512 -7.84 7.44 -30.36
C ALA A 512 -8.45 7.15 -31.74
N ARG A 513 -7.91 7.80 -32.78
CA ARG A 513 -8.41 7.66 -34.15
C ARG A 513 -8.12 6.28 -34.74
N LYS A 514 -6.92 5.74 -34.53
CA LYS A 514 -6.51 4.45 -35.11
C LYS A 514 -7.11 3.26 -34.36
N TYR A 515 -7.19 3.32 -33.03
CA TYR A 515 -7.48 2.16 -32.20
C TYR A 515 -8.74 2.32 -31.35
N LEU A 516 -8.80 3.35 -30.49
CA LEU A 516 -9.85 3.42 -29.45
C LEU A 516 -11.25 3.56 -30.04
N VAL A 517 -11.42 4.39 -31.07
CA VAL A 517 -12.72 4.58 -31.73
C VAL A 517 -13.19 3.29 -32.41
N ALA A 518 -12.31 2.59 -33.12
CA ALA A 518 -12.66 1.32 -33.77
C ALA A 518 -13.05 0.26 -32.75
N LYS A 519 -12.19 0.06 -31.74
CA LYS A 519 -12.40 -0.88 -30.64
C LYS A 519 -13.70 -0.61 -29.88
N GLN A 520 -13.99 0.64 -29.54
CA GLN A 520 -15.21 0.99 -28.82
C GLN A 520 -16.46 0.90 -29.70
N ARG A 521 -16.35 1.08 -31.02
CA ARG A 521 -17.48 0.82 -31.93
C ARG A 521 -17.83 -0.66 -31.96
N GLU A 522 -16.85 -1.54 -32.10
CA GLU A 522 -17.03 -3.00 -32.05
C GLU A 522 -17.65 -3.44 -30.71
N GLN A 523 -17.05 -3.04 -29.58
CA GLN A 523 -17.53 -3.44 -28.24
C GLN A 523 -18.93 -2.97 -27.89
N ASN A 524 -19.43 -1.90 -28.52
CA ASN A 524 -20.78 -1.38 -28.29
C ASN A 524 -21.75 -1.76 -29.43
N GLY A 525 -21.37 -2.66 -30.35
CA GLY A 525 -22.25 -3.14 -31.41
C GLY A 525 -22.55 -2.12 -32.52
N LEU A 526 -21.69 -1.12 -32.71
CA LEU A 526 -21.85 0.01 -33.64
C LEU A 526 -21.05 -0.16 -34.95
N GLU A 527 -20.74 -1.39 -35.32
CA GLU A 527 -19.94 -1.68 -36.54
C GLU A 527 -20.70 -1.29 -37.82
N LYS A 528 -21.99 -1.66 -37.87
CA LYS A 528 -22.88 -1.40 -39.01
C LYS A 528 -23.28 0.08 -39.14
N ILE A 529 -23.07 0.87 -38.08
CA ILE A 529 -23.43 2.30 -38.04
C ILE A 529 -22.20 3.14 -38.38
N GLY A 530 -22.34 4.02 -39.37
CA GLY A 530 -21.26 4.87 -39.88
C GLY A 530 -20.87 6.01 -38.92
N ILE A 531 -20.30 5.69 -37.76
CA ILE A 531 -19.86 6.69 -36.78
C ILE A 531 -18.45 7.17 -37.11
N LYS A 532 -18.29 8.49 -37.30
CA LYS A 532 -16.98 9.14 -37.45
C LYS A 532 -16.79 10.22 -36.39
N PHE A 533 -15.63 10.21 -35.75
CA PHE A 533 -15.22 11.27 -34.83
C PHE A 533 -14.37 12.29 -35.59
N SER A 534 -14.77 13.56 -35.52
CA SER A 534 -13.94 14.64 -36.07
C SER A 534 -12.67 14.83 -35.24
N ARG A 535 -11.58 15.31 -35.87
CA ARG A 535 -10.31 15.61 -35.18
C ARG A 535 -10.53 16.59 -34.02
N LYS A 536 -11.36 17.60 -34.23
CA LYS A 536 -11.71 18.61 -33.21
C LYS A 536 -12.47 18.00 -32.03
N ALA A 537 -13.38 17.05 -32.27
CA ALA A 537 -14.10 16.37 -31.19
C ALA A 537 -13.18 15.51 -30.31
N LEU A 538 -12.26 14.75 -30.91
CA LEU A 538 -11.27 13.98 -30.15
C LEU A 538 -10.32 14.88 -29.36
N MET A 539 -9.90 16.01 -29.95
CA MET A 539 -9.08 16.97 -29.24
C MET A 539 -9.83 17.61 -28.06
N GLU A 540 -11.11 17.93 -28.26
CA GLU A 540 -11.97 18.45 -27.19
C GLU A 540 -12.07 17.47 -26.01
N LEU A 541 -12.19 16.16 -26.28
CA LEU A 541 -12.16 15.13 -25.25
C LEU A 541 -10.83 15.12 -24.49
N ILE A 542 -9.72 15.14 -25.22
CA ILE A 542 -8.37 15.12 -24.64
C ILE A 542 -8.16 16.34 -23.73
N HIS A 543 -8.53 17.54 -24.19
CA HIS A 543 -8.25 18.79 -23.50
C HIS A 543 -9.20 19.08 -22.34
N ARG A 544 -10.50 18.74 -22.46
CA ARG A 544 -11.54 19.22 -21.55
C ARG A 544 -12.28 18.15 -20.76
N TYR A 545 -12.15 16.88 -21.16
CA TYR A 545 -12.84 15.76 -20.51
C TYR A 545 -11.89 14.72 -19.89
N THR A 546 -10.58 14.84 -20.14
CA THR A 546 -9.56 13.96 -19.56
C THR A 546 -8.38 14.76 -18.97
N LYS A 547 -7.82 14.31 -17.84
CA LYS A 547 -6.56 14.81 -17.25
C LYS A 547 -5.75 13.58 -16.80
N GLU A 548 -4.90 13.07 -17.69
CA GLU A 548 -4.09 11.84 -17.46
C GLU A 548 -2.87 11.81 -18.40
N SER A 549 -1.87 10.95 -18.14
CA SER A 549 -0.76 10.70 -19.09
C SER A 549 -1.03 9.58 -20.10
N GLY A 550 -1.88 8.62 -19.76
CA GLY A 550 -2.30 7.53 -20.63
C GLY A 550 -3.51 7.88 -21.50
N VAL A 551 -4.22 6.86 -21.96
CA VAL A 551 -5.47 6.99 -22.73
C VAL A 551 -6.65 6.25 -22.10
N ARG A 552 -6.58 5.89 -20.81
CA ARG A 552 -7.62 5.06 -20.16
C ARG A 552 -8.91 5.86 -19.95
N GLY A 553 -8.79 7.09 -19.43
CA GLY A 553 -9.89 8.04 -19.36
C GLY A 553 -10.44 8.40 -20.73
N LEU A 554 -9.55 8.64 -21.71
CA LEU A 554 -9.95 8.91 -23.10
C LEU A 554 -10.79 7.77 -23.70
N GLU A 555 -10.35 6.52 -23.53
CA GLU A 555 -11.12 5.34 -23.95
C GLU A 555 -12.49 5.29 -23.27
N ARG A 556 -12.57 5.59 -21.97
CA ARG A 556 -13.82 5.61 -21.21
C ARG A 556 -14.80 6.68 -21.72
N GLU A 557 -14.31 7.88 -22.03
CA GLU A 557 -15.16 8.96 -22.57
C GLU A 557 -15.63 8.63 -24.00
N VAL A 558 -14.76 8.05 -24.85
CA VAL A 558 -15.15 7.53 -26.17
C VAL A 558 -16.21 6.43 -26.04
N ALA A 559 -16.02 5.48 -25.12
CA ALA A 559 -17.00 4.42 -24.84
C ALA A 559 -18.34 4.99 -24.38
N THR A 560 -18.32 6.03 -23.54
CA THR A 560 -19.53 6.71 -23.06
C THR A 560 -20.28 7.39 -24.21
N LEU A 561 -19.56 8.06 -25.11
CA LEU A 561 -20.16 8.63 -26.33
C LEU A 561 -20.77 7.55 -27.21
N CYS A 562 -20.06 6.45 -27.45
CA CYS A 562 -20.57 5.30 -28.21
C CYS A 562 -21.87 4.75 -27.59
N ARG A 563 -21.91 4.53 -26.26
CA ARG A 563 -23.14 4.08 -25.57
C ARG A 563 -24.31 5.05 -25.71
N LYS A 564 -24.07 6.36 -25.58
CA LYS A 564 -25.13 7.37 -25.75
C LYS A 564 -25.64 7.42 -27.19
N ILE A 565 -24.74 7.31 -28.17
CA ILE A 565 -25.13 7.21 -29.58
C ILE A 565 -25.92 5.93 -29.83
N ALA A 566 -25.51 4.78 -29.27
CA ALA A 566 -26.24 3.52 -29.39
C ALA A 566 -27.68 3.65 -28.86
N LYS A 567 -27.84 4.30 -27.70
CA LYS A 567 -29.16 4.61 -27.12
C LYS A 567 -29.99 5.49 -28.07
N ASP A 568 -29.41 6.57 -28.59
CA ASP A 568 -30.12 7.50 -29.48
C ASP A 568 -30.56 6.82 -30.79
N VAL A 569 -29.70 5.98 -31.38
CA VAL A 569 -30.01 5.20 -32.60
C VAL A 569 -31.17 4.24 -32.35
N LEU A 570 -31.13 3.50 -31.23
CA LEU A 570 -32.20 2.56 -30.89
C LEU A 570 -33.53 3.28 -30.62
N ALA A 571 -33.50 4.41 -29.91
CA ALA A 571 -34.69 5.19 -29.60
C ALA A 571 -35.35 5.80 -30.85
N ASN A 572 -34.53 6.22 -31.83
CA ASN A 572 -35.03 6.89 -33.04
C ASN A 572 -35.29 5.93 -34.21
N GLY A 573 -35.04 4.62 -34.06
CA GLY A 573 -35.26 3.60 -35.11
C GLY A 573 -34.33 3.66 -36.33
N ASN A 574 -33.44 4.65 -36.43
CA ASN A 574 -32.58 4.89 -37.60
C ASN A 574 -31.26 4.12 -37.53
N LYS A 575 -31.22 2.92 -38.13
CA LYS A 575 -30.01 2.08 -38.18
C LYS A 575 -29.00 2.47 -39.26
N ASP A 576 -29.41 3.24 -40.27
CA ASP A 576 -28.59 3.55 -41.47
C ASP A 576 -27.95 4.95 -41.45
N GLU A 577 -28.08 5.71 -40.34
CA GLU A 577 -27.61 7.09 -40.27
C GLU A 577 -26.08 7.18 -40.06
N LYS A 578 -25.39 7.96 -40.92
CA LYS A 578 -23.98 8.29 -40.73
C LYS A 578 -23.85 9.40 -39.67
N ILE A 579 -23.36 9.02 -38.49
CA ILE A 579 -23.26 9.94 -37.35
C ILE A 579 -21.86 10.55 -37.30
N LEU A 580 -21.77 11.87 -37.55
CA LEU A 580 -20.55 12.65 -37.32
C LEU A 580 -20.55 13.25 -35.91
N VAL A 581 -19.53 12.90 -35.12
CA VAL A 581 -19.32 13.46 -33.78
C VAL A 581 -18.43 14.71 -33.88
N THR A 582 -19.05 15.87 -33.67
CA THR A 582 -18.40 17.19 -33.60
C THR A 582 -18.25 17.65 -32.14
N SER A 583 -17.40 18.65 -31.87
CA SER A 583 -17.21 19.19 -30.51
C SER A 583 -18.53 19.65 -29.87
N LYS A 584 -19.45 20.26 -30.64
CA LYS A 584 -20.80 20.62 -30.17
C LYS A 584 -21.59 19.40 -29.69
N ARG A 585 -21.53 18.29 -30.43
CA ARG A 585 -22.21 17.04 -30.06
C ARG A 585 -21.56 16.38 -28.85
N VAL A 586 -20.25 16.54 -28.66
CA VAL A 586 -19.56 16.10 -27.44
C VAL A 586 -20.14 16.82 -26.21
N HIS A 587 -20.30 18.15 -26.24
CA HIS A 587 -20.93 18.87 -25.13
C HIS A 587 -22.38 18.47 -24.88
N LYS A 588 -23.17 18.27 -25.95
CA LYS A 588 -24.56 17.80 -25.83
C LYS A 588 -24.63 16.43 -25.15
N LEU A 589 -23.72 15.51 -25.49
CA LEU A 589 -23.74 14.14 -24.99
C LEU A 589 -23.03 13.99 -23.64
N LEU A 590 -21.90 14.62 -23.38
CA LEU A 590 -21.14 14.48 -22.13
C LEU A 590 -21.45 15.55 -21.08
N GLY A 591 -22.19 16.60 -21.45
CA GLY A 591 -22.45 17.75 -20.58
C GLY A 591 -21.29 18.77 -20.60
N PRO A 592 -21.24 19.68 -19.62
CA PRO A 592 -20.23 20.74 -19.58
C PRO A 592 -18.80 20.20 -19.47
N PRO A 593 -17.79 20.94 -19.96
CA PRO A 593 -16.36 20.64 -19.76
C PRO A 593 -16.02 20.38 -18.29
N ARG A 594 -15.26 19.32 -18.02
CA ARG A 594 -14.79 18.99 -16.65
C ARG A 594 -13.50 19.71 -16.29
N PHE A 595 -12.65 19.94 -17.28
CA PHE A 595 -11.34 20.56 -17.11
C PHE A 595 -11.22 21.82 -17.95
N ARG A 596 -10.48 22.80 -17.43
CA ARG A 596 -10.04 23.98 -18.17
C ARG A 596 -8.69 23.66 -18.81
N TYR A 597 -8.55 23.91 -20.10
CA TYR A 597 -7.30 23.71 -20.84
C TYR A 597 -6.60 25.04 -21.06
N GLY A 598 -5.28 25.09 -20.85
CA GLY A 598 -4.44 26.24 -21.23
C GLY A 598 -4.57 27.51 -20.38
N LYS A 599 -4.88 27.42 -19.08
CA LYS A 599 -4.76 28.59 -18.19
C LYS A 599 -3.39 28.64 -17.54
N THR A 600 -2.43 29.27 -18.22
CA THR A 600 -1.50 30.20 -17.56
C THR A 600 -2.28 31.43 -17.09
N GLU A 601 -1.72 32.18 -16.15
CA GLU A 601 -2.30 33.44 -15.70
C GLU A 601 -2.52 34.42 -16.84
N GLU A 602 -3.55 35.26 -16.72
CA GLU A 602 -3.90 36.22 -17.76
C GLU A 602 -2.95 37.43 -17.77
N ARG A 603 -2.28 37.71 -16.63
CA ARG A 603 -1.38 38.86 -16.42
C ARG A 603 -0.15 38.45 -15.60
N ASP A 604 0.89 39.29 -15.65
CA ASP A 604 2.06 39.15 -14.78
C ASP A 604 1.66 39.62 -13.37
N GLU A 605 1.97 38.81 -12.35
CA GLU A 605 1.48 38.98 -10.98
C GLU A 605 2.65 39.02 -9.99
N ILE A 606 2.45 39.71 -8.86
CA ILE A 606 3.45 39.81 -7.79
C ILE A 606 3.31 38.61 -6.86
N GLY A 607 4.42 37.93 -6.57
CA GLY A 607 4.45 36.80 -5.65
C GLY A 607 3.84 35.50 -6.19
N LEU A 608 3.41 35.47 -7.46
CA LEU A 608 2.83 34.28 -8.10
C LEU A 608 3.78 33.73 -9.17
N VAL A 609 4.21 32.49 -9.01
CA VAL A 609 5.20 31.84 -9.89
C VAL A 609 4.69 30.49 -10.37
N THR A 610 4.88 30.24 -11.67
CA THR A 610 4.59 28.92 -12.27
C THR A 610 5.79 27.99 -12.11
N GLY A 611 5.63 26.94 -11.29
CA GLY A 611 6.59 25.85 -11.13
C GLY A 611 6.21 24.62 -11.96
N LEU A 612 7.19 23.77 -12.24
CA LEU A 612 6.98 22.47 -12.88
C LEU A 612 7.17 21.34 -11.87
N ALA A 613 6.14 20.53 -11.69
CA ALA A 613 6.19 19.33 -10.86
C ALA A 613 6.16 18.06 -11.69
N TRP A 614 6.70 17.01 -11.10
CA TRP A 614 6.56 15.65 -11.61
C TRP A 614 5.68 14.88 -10.65
N THR A 615 4.65 14.24 -11.19
CA THR A 615 3.78 13.31 -10.45
C THR A 615 3.81 11.96 -11.15
N GLU A 616 3.31 10.92 -10.48
CA GLU A 616 3.16 9.58 -11.06
C GLU A 616 2.26 9.57 -12.31
N VAL A 617 1.34 10.53 -12.40
CA VAL A 617 0.44 10.69 -13.55
C VAL A 617 1.02 11.61 -14.63
N GLY A 618 2.28 12.04 -14.50
CA GLY A 618 3.04 12.88 -15.44
C GLY A 618 3.42 14.26 -14.88
N GLY A 619 3.92 15.13 -15.75
CA GLY A 619 4.26 16.50 -15.37
C GLY A 619 3.02 17.38 -15.19
N GLU A 620 3.11 18.33 -14.27
CA GLU A 620 2.05 19.28 -13.94
C GLU A 620 2.61 20.70 -13.72
N LEU A 621 1.81 21.72 -14.04
CA LEU A 621 2.08 23.10 -13.64
C LEU A 621 1.59 23.30 -12.21
N LEU A 622 2.43 23.84 -11.34
CA LEU A 622 2.06 24.24 -9.99
C LEU A 622 2.17 25.74 -9.84
N GLN A 623 1.18 26.35 -9.20
CA GLN A 623 1.23 27.75 -8.82
C GLN A 623 1.74 27.87 -7.39
N THR A 624 2.83 28.62 -7.25
CA THR A 624 3.40 28.99 -5.95
C THR A 624 3.10 30.45 -5.71
N GLU A 625 2.31 30.72 -4.68
CA GLU A 625 1.94 32.05 -4.22
C GLU A 625 2.74 32.39 -2.97
N ALA A 626 3.26 33.61 -2.91
CA ALA A 626 3.92 34.18 -1.75
C ALA A 626 3.28 35.52 -1.39
N THR A 627 2.86 35.67 -0.14
CA THR A 627 2.32 36.92 0.40
C THR A 627 3.18 37.39 1.57
N VAL A 628 3.41 38.70 1.62
CA VAL A 628 4.12 39.36 2.73
C VAL A 628 3.08 40.05 3.61
N VAL A 629 3.10 39.73 4.91
CA VAL A 629 2.26 40.39 5.92
C VAL A 629 3.14 40.94 7.05
N PRO A 630 2.74 42.03 7.73
CA PRO A 630 3.43 42.50 8.92
C PRO A 630 3.45 41.41 10.00
N GLY A 631 4.60 41.15 10.63
CA GLY A 631 4.77 39.98 11.49
C GLY A 631 6.05 39.98 12.31
N LYS A 632 6.46 38.79 12.78
CA LYS A 632 7.63 38.56 13.63
C LYS A 632 8.72 37.71 12.96
N GLY A 633 8.70 37.57 11.64
CA GLY A 633 9.70 36.80 10.89
C GLY A 633 9.35 35.34 10.61
N LYS A 634 8.08 34.95 10.72
CA LYS A 634 7.64 33.56 10.51
C LYS A 634 7.51 33.24 9.02
N LEU A 635 7.98 32.05 8.64
CA LEU A 635 7.69 31.43 7.35
C LEU A 635 6.50 30.46 7.51
N ILE A 636 5.36 30.81 6.93
CA ILE A 636 4.13 30.01 6.98
C ILE A 636 4.02 29.24 5.66
N LEU A 637 3.88 27.92 5.73
CA LEU A 637 3.80 27.04 4.57
C LEU A 637 2.44 26.35 4.53
N THR A 638 1.69 26.48 3.44
CA THR A 638 0.39 25.79 3.24
C THR A 638 0.30 25.11 1.87
N GLY A 639 -0.62 24.13 1.75
CA GLY A 639 -0.79 23.35 0.51
C GLY A 639 -0.41 21.86 0.63
N LYS A 640 -0.35 21.31 1.85
CA LYS A 640 0.05 19.91 2.13
C LYS A 640 1.44 19.55 1.57
N LEU A 641 2.43 20.35 1.97
CA LEU A 641 3.83 20.14 1.62
C LEU A 641 4.44 19.04 2.50
N GLY A 642 5.14 18.08 1.89
CA GLY A 642 5.94 17.10 2.62
C GLY A 642 7.22 17.70 3.21
N ASP A 643 7.96 16.91 3.98
CA ASP A 643 9.11 17.38 4.77
C ASP A 643 10.23 17.92 3.87
N VAL A 644 10.53 17.24 2.75
CA VAL A 644 11.58 17.66 1.81
C VAL A 644 11.24 18.99 1.17
N MET A 645 9.96 19.22 0.87
CA MET A 645 9.51 20.48 0.30
C MET A 645 9.54 21.63 1.33
N GLN A 646 9.28 21.34 2.60
CA GLN A 646 9.44 22.32 3.69
C GLN A 646 10.91 22.72 3.88
N GLU A 647 11.83 21.75 3.87
CA GLU A 647 13.28 22.03 3.90
C GLU A 647 13.72 22.90 2.71
N SER A 648 13.22 22.59 1.51
CA SER A 648 13.48 23.39 0.30
C SER A 648 12.98 24.84 0.44
N ALA A 649 11.83 25.06 1.08
CA ALA A 649 11.32 26.39 1.38
C ALA A 649 12.22 27.14 2.39
N GLN A 650 12.72 26.44 3.41
CA GLN A 650 13.66 27.03 4.38
C GLN A 650 15.01 27.39 3.72
N ALA A 651 15.50 26.55 2.82
CA ALA A 651 16.72 26.82 2.05
C ALA A 651 16.53 28.05 1.13
N ALA A 652 15.38 28.15 0.46
CA ALA A 652 15.00 29.33 -0.32
C ALA A 652 14.95 30.61 0.54
N MET A 653 14.33 30.55 1.72
CA MET A 653 14.28 31.69 2.63
C MET A 653 15.68 32.09 3.12
N SER A 654 16.53 31.11 3.43
CA SER A 654 17.92 31.36 3.85
C SER A 654 18.73 32.04 2.74
N TYR A 655 18.56 31.59 1.50
CA TYR A 655 19.15 32.26 0.34
C TYR A 655 18.69 33.71 0.21
N VAL A 656 17.38 33.97 0.29
CA VAL A 656 16.82 35.33 0.20
C VAL A 656 17.36 36.23 1.31
N ARG A 657 17.40 35.74 2.56
CA ARG A 657 17.97 36.48 3.70
C ARG A 657 19.45 36.81 3.50
N SER A 658 20.24 35.84 3.02
CA SER A 658 21.68 36.04 2.78
C SER A 658 21.99 37.11 1.72
N ARG A 659 21.01 37.45 0.87
CA ARG A 659 21.14 38.40 -0.24
C ARG A 659 20.23 39.62 -0.14
N ALA A 660 19.66 39.88 1.04
CA ALA A 660 18.73 40.97 1.28
C ALA A 660 19.26 42.32 0.77
N GLU A 661 20.51 42.69 1.09
CA GLU A 661 21.14 43.93 0.62
C GLU A 661 21.24 44.01 -0.91
N ARG A 662 21.59 42.90 -1.57
CA ARG A 662 21.69 42.84 -3.03
C ARG A 662 20.34 43.03 -3.72
N PHE A 663 19.25 42.60 -3.07
CA PHE A 663 17.88 42.83 -3.52
C PHE A 663 17.31 44.19 -3.10
N GLY A 664 18.08 45.00 -2.35
CA GLY A 664 17.63 46.29 -1.84
C GLY A 664 16.63 46.22 -0.69
N LEU A 665 16.56 45.08 0.00
CA LEU A 665 15.72 44.86 1.19
C LEU A 665 16.45 45.35 2.45
N ASP A 666 15.69 45.83 3.45
CA ASP A 666 16.21 46.18 4.77
C ASP A 666 16.82 44.95 5.47
N LYS A 667 17.95 45.07 6.16
CA LYS A 667 18.56 43.97 6.94
C LYS A 667 17.61 43.34 7.95
N LYS A 668 16.71 44.15 8.52
CA LYS A 668 15.75 43.73 9.56
C LYS A 668 14.41 43.29 8.99
N PHE A 669 14.24 43.23 7.66
CA PHE A 669 12.97 42.82 7.05
C PHE A 669 12.48 41.48 7.62
N ALA A 670 13.42 40.54 7.82
CA ALA A 670 13.16 39.19 8.31
C ALA A 670 12.67 39.13 9.77
N GLU A 671 12.72 40.23 10.53
CA GLU A 671 12.17 40.32 11.90
C GLU A 671 10.80 41.02 11.93
N SER A 672 10.50 41.81 10.89
CA SER A 672 9.31 42.69 10.82
C SER A 672 8.16 42.16 9.96
N VAL A 673 8.41 41.13 9.14
CA VAL A 673 7.42 40.57 8.21
C VAL A 673 7.31 39.06 8.35
N ASP A 674 6.09 38.53 8.28
CA ASP A 674 5.85 37.12 8.06
C ASP A 674 5.63 36.88 6.57
N LEU A 675 6.13 35.75 6.08
CA LEU A 675 6.01 35.37 4.69
C LEU A 675 5.19 34.08 4.60
N HIS A 676 4.09 34.13 3.86
CA HIS A 676 3.19 33.00 3.69
C HIS A 676 3.30 32.47 2.27
N ILE A 677 3.77 31.22 2.13
CA ILE A 677 3.81 30.49 0.87
C ILE A 677 2.66 29.50 0.80
N HIS A 678 1.89 29.60 -0.28
CA HIS A 678 0.86 28.64 -0.64
C HIS A 678 1.21 27.97 -1.97
N VAL A 679 1.14 26.64 -2.02
CA VAL A 679 1.29 25.89 -3.27
C VAL A 679 -0.04 25.25 -3.66
N ALA A 680 -0.74 25.87 -4.60
CA ALA A 680 -2.13 25.55 -4.97
C ALA A 680 -2.29 24.13 -5.55
N GLU A 681 -3.46 23.51 -5.29
CA GLU A 681 -3.89 22.09 -5.48
C GLU A 681 -3.70 21.19 -4.23
N GLY A 682 -4.69 21.22 -3.31
CA GLY A 682 -4.59 20.71 -1.93
C GLY A 682 -5.05 19.26 -1.64
N ALA A 683 -5.15 18.39 -2.65
CA ALA A 683 -5.56 16.99 -2.43
C ALA A 683 -4.40 15.97 -2.51
N VAL A 684 -3.39 16.24 -3.32
CA VAL A 684 -2.24 15.34 -3.53
C VAL A 684 -1.05 15.86 -2.71
N PRO A 685 -0.45 15.03 -1.83
CA PRO A 685 0.79 15.42 -1.13
C PRO A 685 1.88 15.77 -2.13
N LYS A 686 2.54 16.91 -1.93
CA LYS A 686 3.63 17.37 -2.78
C LYS A 686 4.91 17.28 -1.99
N ASP A 687 5.77 16.36 -2.40
CA ASP A 687 7.04 16.16 -1.74
C ASP A 687 8.15 16.02 -2.79
N GLY A 688 9.20 16.81 -2.63
CA GLY A 688 10.32 16.86 -3.56
C GLY A 688 11.04 18.23 -3.58
N PRO A 689 12.37 18.24 -3.75
CA PRO A 689 13.16 19.45 -3.59
C PRO A 689 13.11 20.40 -4.82
N SER A 690 12.55 19.93 -5.94
CA SER A 690 12.63 20.59 -7.26
C SER A 690 11.82 21.90 -7.43
N ALA A 691 11.18 22.37 -6.36
CA ALA A 691 10.43 23.63 -6.30
C ALA A 691 11.20 24.77 -5.59
N GLY A 692 12.43 24.52 -5.11
CA GLY A 692 13.20 25.49 -4.35
C GLY A 692 13.44 26.81 -5.10
N VAL A 693 13.77 26.72 -6.38
CA VAL A 693 13.95 27.89 -7.26
C VAL A 693 12.64 28.67 -7.44
N THR A 694 11.52 27.98 -7.58
CA THR A 694 10.19 28.56 -7.71
C THR A 694 9.79 29.33 -6.46
N MET A 695 10.01 28.75 -5.28
CA MET A 695 9.73 29.37 -3.99
C MET A 695 10.62 30.59 -3.75
N ALA A 696 11.92 30.49 -4.04
CA ALA A 696 12.83 31.64 -3.92
C ALA A 696 12.39 32.82 -4.81
N THR A 697 11.96 32.53 -6.04
CA THR A 697 11.47 33.56 -6.97
C THR A 697 10.17 34.20 -6.47
N ALA A 698 9.24 33.40 -5.94
CA ALA A 698 7.99 33.91 -5.38
C ALA A 698 8.24 34.83 -4.17
N MET A 699 9.13 34.42 -3.26
CA MET A 699 9.55 35.22 -2.11
C MET A 699 10.17 36.56 -2.55
N VAL A 700 11.14 36.53 -3.47
CA VAL A 700 11.82 37.75 -3.95
C VAL A 700 10.82 38.68 -4.63
N SER A 701 9.94 38.15 -5.48
CA SER A 701 8.89 38.92 -6.14
C SER A 701 7.97 39.61 -5.12
N ALA A 702 7.49 38.88 -4.11
CA ALA A 702 6.59 39.42 -3.10
C ALA A 702 7.26 40.49 -2.21
N LEU A 703 8.55 40.31 -1.88
CA LEU A 703 9.33 41.25 -1.07
C LEU A 703 9.74 42.51 -1.84
N THR A 704 10.12 42.36 -3.11
CA THR A 704 10.56 43.49 -3.96
C THR A 704 9.40 44.19 -4.67
N ARG A 705 8.19 43.60 -4.63
CA ARG A 705 7.00 44.07 -5.36
C ARG A 705 7.18 44.10 -6.88
N ILE A 706 8.06 43.25 -7.41
CA ILE A 706 8.31 43.13 -8.85
C ILE A 706 7.53 41.92 -9.38
N PRO A 707 6.67 42.07 -10.41
CA PRO A 707 5.88 40.96 -10.93
C PRO A 707 6.74 39.92 -11.68
N VAL A 708 6.25 38.69 -11.69
CA VAL A 708 6.88 37.56 -12.38
C VAL A 708 6.20 37.34 -13.73
N ARG A 709 6.99 37.06 -14.77
CA ARG A 709 6.49 36.81 -16.12
C ARG A 709 5.62 35.56 -16.15
N LYS A 710 4.35 35.71 -16.53
CA LYS A 710 3.36 34.61 -16.62
C LYS A 710 3.74 33.51 -17.63
N GLU A 711 4.55 33.85 -18.63
CA GLU A 711 4.97 32.94 -19.71
C GLU A 711 6.18 32.08 -19.35
N VAL A 712 6.75 32.25 -18.14
CA VAL A 712 7.93 31.54 -17.64
C VAL A 712 7.50 30.48 -16.62
N ALA A 713 7.90 29.23 -16.84
CA ALA A 713 7.85 28.20 -15.82
C ALA A 713 9.26 27.76 -15.42
N MET A 714 9.43 27.29 -14.18
CA MET A 714 10.76 26.91 -13.68
C MET A 714 10.73 25.65 -12.83
N THR A 715 11.87 24.98 -12.76
CA THR A 715 12.12 23.88 -11.84
C THR A 715 13.60 23.81 -11.52
N GLY A 716 13.91 23.44 -10.28
CA GLY A 716 15.28 23.34 -9.81
C GLY A 716 15.30 23.21 -8.31
N GLU A 717 16.19 22.37 -7.81
CA GLU A 717 16.52 22.34 -6.40
C GLU A 717 17.50 23.47 -6.09
N ILE A 718 17.38 24.07 -4.90
CA ILE A 718 18.18 25.20 -4.46
C ILE A 718 19.07 24.79 -3.28
N THR A 719 20.31 25.25 -3.29
CA THR A 719 21.21 25.17 -2.13
C THR A 719 21.22 26.48 -1.33
N LEU A 720 21.68 26.45 -0.08
CA LEU A 720 21.83 27.67 0.74
C LEU A 720 22.69 28.77 0.08
N ARG A 721 23.59 28.39 -0.84
CA ARG A 721 24.46 29.34 -1.58
C ARG A 721 23.83 29.85 -2.87
N GLY A 722 22.65 29.36 -3.27
CA GLY A 722 21.95 29.78 -4.48
C GLY A 722 22.29 28.97 -5.74
N ARG A 723 23.07 27.88 -5.64
CA ARG A 723 23.29 26.97 -6.78
C ARG A 723 22.01 26.20 -7.09
N VAL A 724 21.74 26.01 -8.38
CA VAL A 724 20.60 25.24 -8.90
C VAL A 724 21.06 23.82 -9.23
N LEU A 725 20.50 22.82 -8.55
CA LEU A 725 20.85 21.41 -8.69
C LEU A 725 19.95 20.68 -9.69
N PRO A 726 20.45 19.59 -10.31
CA PRO A 726 19.69 18.82 -11.29
C PRO A 726 18.42 18.19 -10.74
N ILE A 727 17.44 18.01 -11.62
CA ILE A 727 16.12 17.47 -11.31
C ILE A 727 15.77 16.28 -12.19
N GLY A 728 14.87 15.41 -11.70
CA GLY A 728 14.31 14.32 -12.49
C GLY A 728 13.10 14.73 -13.34
N GLY A 729 12.81 13.94 -14.37
CA GLY A 729 11.56 14.04 -15.15
C GLY A 729 11.44 15.30 -16.03
N LEU A 730 12.56 15.80 -16.58
CA LEU A 730 12.57 16.99 -17.42
C LEU A 730 11.62 16.87 -18.62
N LYS A 731 11.57 15.71 -19.26
CA LYS A 731 10.70 15.46 -20.41
C LYS A 731 9.22 15.66 -20.06
N GLU A 732 8.77 15.07 -18.96
CA GLU A 732 7.39 15.17 -18.48
C GLU A 732 7.05 16.60 -18.05
N LYS A 733 7.98 17.28 -17.38
CA LYS A 733 7.83 18.69 -16.97
C LYS A 733 7.75 19.63 -18.19
N ALA A 734 8.58 19.43 -19.21
CA ALA A 734 8.53 20.20 -20.45
C ALA A 734 7.22 19.96 -21.22
N LEU A 735 6.74 18.70 -21.25
CA LEU A 735 5.42 18.37 -21.80
C LEU A 735 4.29 19.10 -21.08
N ALA A 736 4.38 19.20 -19.75
CA ALA A 736 3.41 19.92 -18.94
C ALA A 736 3.42 21.42 -19.22
N ALA A 737 4.60 22.02 -19.29
CA ALA A 737 4.79 23.44 -19.65
C ALA A 737 4.16 23.76 -21.00
N HIS A 738 4.43 22.93 -22.00
CA HIS A 738 3.87 23.08 -23.34
C HIS A 738 2.33 22.99 -23.34
N ARG A 739 1.74 22.00 -22.65
CA ARG A 739 0.27 21.88 -22.50
C ARG A 739 -0.34 23.04 -21.74
N GLY A 740 0.40 23.59 -20.77
CA GLY A 740 0.00 24.72 -19.96
C GLY A 740 0.02 26.05 -20.70
N GLY A 741 0.64 26.12 -21.88
CA GLY A 741 0.77 27.35 -22.68
C GLY A 741 1.96 28.22 -22.28
N THR A 742 2.87 27.72 -21.44
CA THR A 742 4.13 28.39 -21.11
C THR A 742 5.03 28.44 -22.34
N LYS A 743 5.72 29.57 -22.58
CA LYS A 743 6.65 29.72 -23.72
C LYS A 743 8.10 29.46 -23.34
N THR A 744 8.47 29.77 -22.10
CA THR A 744 9.84 29.71 -21.61
C THR A 744 9.95 28.80 -20.40
N ILE A 745 10.92 27.89 -20.38
CA ILE A 745 11.22 27.06 -19.21
C ILE A 745 12.65 27.28 -18.73
N LEU A 746 12.80 27.52 -17.42
CA LEU A 746 14.09 27.59 -16.74
C LEU A 746 14.41 26.24 -16.12
N ILE A 747 15.58 25.68 -16.45
CA ILE A 747 15.99 24.34 -16.02
C ILE A 747 17.42 24.37 -15.46
N PRO A 748 17.80 23.44 -14.57
CA PRO A 748 19.19 23.34 -14.12
C PRO A 748 20.14 23.05 -15.28
N LYS A 749 21.32 23.65 -15.29
CA LYS A 749 22.32 23.45 -16.36
C LYS A 749 22.73 21.99 -16.53
N ASP A 750 22.85 21.25 -15.43
CA ASP A 750 23.22 19.83 -15.45
C ASP A 750 22.18 18.93 -16.15
N ASN A 751 20.96 19.41 -16.37
CA ASN A 751 19.91 18.73 -17.13
C ASN A 751 19.92 19.03 -18.64
N GLU A 752 20.88 19.80 -19.15
CA GLU A 752 20.98 20.12 -20.58
C GLU A 752 21.10 18.84 -21.45
N LYS A 753 21.77 17.81 -20.94
CA LYS A 753 21.87 16.48 -21.56
C LYS A 753 20.51 15.81 -21.79
N ASP A 754 19.54 16.07 -20.91
CA ASP A 754 18.21 15.43 -20.92
C ASP A 754 17.25 16.10 -21.93
N ILE A 755 17.60 17.29 -22.45
CA ILE A 755 16.83 17.99 -23.49
C ILE A 755 16.63 17.12 -24.73
N ARG A 756 17.59 16.21 -25.02
CA ARG A 756 17.52 15.28 -26.16
C ARG A 756 16.33 14.33 -26.09
N GLU A 757 15.79 14.07 -24.90
CA GLU A 757 14.64 13.20 -24.70
C GLU A 757 13.30 13.86 -25.03
N ILE A 758 13.27 15.19 -25.07
CA ILE A 758 12.08 15.98 -25.42
C ILE A 758 11.82 15.84 -26.93
N PRO A 759 10.59 15.61 -27.39
CA PRO A 759 10.29 15.57 -28.82
C PRO A 759 10.70 16.87 -29.56
N MET A 760 11.29 16.74 -30.76
CA MET A 760 11.77 17.90 -31.55
C MET A 760 10.70 18.98 -31.79
N LYS A 761 9.42 18.59 -31.95
CA LYS A 761 8.32 19.53 -32.15
C LYS A 761 8.16 20.48 -30.96
N ILE A 762 8.24 19.93 -29.75
CA ILE A 762 8.10 20.70 -28.50
C ILE A 762 9.32 21.59 -28.27
N ARG A 763 10.52 21.08 -28.56
CA ARG A 763 11.77 21.86 -28.48
C ARG A 763 11.79 23.10 -29.39
N ARG A 764 10.99 23.11 -30.46
CA ARG A 764 10.86 24.27 -31.36
C ARG A 764 9.84 25.29 -30.86
N GLU A 765 8.90 24.88 -30.02
CA GLU A 765 7.81 25.72 -29.51
C GLU A 765 8.10 26.26 -28.09
N LEU A 766 9.00 25.62 -27.34
CA LEU A 766 9.47 26.07 -26.02
C LEU A 766 10.89 26.63 -26.09
N THR A 767 11.10 27.78 -25.46
CA THR A 767 12.43 28.33 -25.18
C THR A 767 12.95 27.72 -23.87
N ILE A 768 14.03 26.94 -23.94
CA ILE A 768 14.62 26.26 -22.78
C ILE A 768 15.89 27.00 -22.39
N ILE A 769 15.96 27.53 -21.16
CA ILE A 769 17.11 28.28 -20.65
C ILE A 769 17.75 27.50 -19.50
N PRO A 770 18.97 26.97 -19.69
CA PRO A 770 19.74 26.34 -18.63
C PRO A 770 20.30 27.40 -17.66
N VAL A 771 20.18 27.17 -16.35
CA VAL A 771 20.65 28.07 -15.28
C VAL A 771 21.51 27.32 -14.26
N GLU A 772 22.56 27.97 -13.75
CA GLU A 772 23.41 27.43 -12.67
C GLU A 772 23.10 28.02 -11.31
N HIS A 773 22.56 29.24 -11.28
CA HIS A 773 22.40 30.02 -10.07
C HIS A 773 21.05 30.75 -10.03
N VAL A 774 20.46 30.90 -8.85
CA VAL A 774 19.13 31.53 -8.67
C VAL A 774 19.12 33.00 -9.11
N ASP A 775 20.25 33.70 -9.06
CA ASP A 775 20.37 35.04 -9.66
C ASP A 775 19.98 35.06 -11.14
N GLU A 776 20.41 34.06 -11.93
CA GLU A 776 20.09 33.95 -13.35
C GLU A 776 18.59 33.70 -13.53
N VAL A 777 18.01 32.87 -12.65
CA VAL A 777 16.57 32.62 -12.64
C VAL A 777 15.82 33.93 -12.45
N LEU A 778 16.18 34.73 -11.44
CA LEU A 778 15.50 35.99 -11.13
C LEU A 778 15.58 36.97 -12.31
N ARG A 779 16.72 37.04 -13.02
CA ARG A 779 16.87 37.88 -14.23
C ARG A 779 15.92 37.48 -15.35
N HIS A 780 15.71 36.19 -15.56
CA HIS A 780 14.83 35.69 -16.61
C HIS A 780 13.35 35.69 -16.20
N ALA A 781 13.04 35.52 -14.91
CA ALA A 781 11.69 35.35 -14.40
C ALA A 781 11.00 36.69 -14.07
N LEU A 782 11.71 37.66 -13.49
CA LEU A 782 11.12 38.95 -13.08
C LEU A 782 10.93 39.90 -14.28
N VAL A 783 9.92 40.76 -14.19
CA VAL A 783 9.71 41.86 -15.14
C VAL A 783 10.61 43.03 -14.73
N LEU A 784 11.84 43.04 -15.23
CA LEU A 784 12.85 44.06 -14.95
C LEU A 784 13.09 44.95 -16.17
N GLU A 785 13.21 46.27 -15.95
CA GLU A 785 13.62 47.23 -17.00
C GLU A 785 15.10 47.06 -17.38
N ASN A 786 15.96 46.82 -16.40
CA ASN A 786 17.38 46.51 -16.59
C ASN A 786 17.81 45.33 -15.68
N PRO A 787 17.97 44.11 -16.23
CA PRO A 787 18.37 42.92 -15.48
C PRO A 787 19.74 43.00 -14.80
N ASP A 788 20.67 43.80 -15.35
CA ASP A 788 22.03 43.92 -14.82
C ASP A 788 22.12 44.90 -13.65
N ALA A 789 21.20 45.87 -13.60
CA ALA A 789 21.11 46.85 -12.52
C ALA A 789 20.30 46.37 -11.31
N PHE A 790 19.59 45.24 -11.40
CA PHE A 790 18.74 44.73 -10.33
C PHE A 790 19.51 44.37 -9.05
N PHE A 791 20.72 43.81 -9.20
CA PHE A 791 21.54 43.44 -8.05
C PHE A 791 22.39 44.63 -7.61
N ARG A 792 22.15 45.13 -6.40
CA ARG A 792 23.01 46.18 -5.83
C ARG A 792 24.45 45.66 -5.62
N PRO A 793 25.48 46.48 -5.88
CA PRO A 793 26.86 46.12 -5.59
C PRO A 793 27.03 45.91 -4.08
N MET A 794 27.80 44.88 -3.68
CA MET A 794 28.12 44.67 -2.26
C MET A 794 29.13 45.75 -1.83
N GLU A 795 28.82 46.49 -0.76
CA GLU A 795 29.85 47.24 -0.06
C GLU A 795 30.79 46.25 0.64
N PRO A 796 32.12 46.42 0.55
CA PRO A 796 33.05 45.53 1.24
C PRO A 796 32.81 45.61 2.75
N ALA A 797 32.59 44.45 3.37
CA ALA A 797 32.37 44.35 4.81
C ALA A 797 33.55 44.98 5.56
N LYS A 798 33.31 46.06 6.30
CA LYS A 798 34.26 46.58 7.29
C LYS A 798 34.34 45.54 8.41
N ILE A 799 35.42 44.78 8.44
CA ILE A 799 35.76 43.91 9.57
C ILE A 799 36.19 44.85 10.70
N GLU A 800 35.31 45.13 11.66
CA GLU A 800 35.73 45.76 12.91
C GLU A 800 36.62 44.77 13.67
N ALA A 801 37.87 45.17 13.91
CA ALA A 801 38.80 44.40 14.71
C ALA A 801 38.25 44.25 16.14
N PRO A 802 38.33 43.05 16.75
CA PRO A 802 37.84 42.85 18.11
C PRO A 802 38.59 43.76 19.08
N GLY A 803 37.84 44.61 19.78
CA GLY A 803 38.37 45.57 20.75
C GLY A 803 39.20 44.90 21.83
N ASN A 804 40.41 45.42 22.03
CA ASN A 804 41.30 45.07 23.12
C ASN A 804 40.59 45.29 24.47
N THR A 805 40.36 44.22 25.22
CA THR A 805 39.96 44.31 26.64
C THR A 805 41.23 44.50 27.47
N PRO A 806 41.30 45.49 28.37
CA PRO A 806 42.48 45.69 29.20
C PRO A 806 42.54 44.61 30.29
N GLN A 807 43.68 43.92 30.35
CA GLN A 807 44.04 43.04 31.48
C GLN A 807 44.18 43.90 32.74
N THR A 808 43.25 43.77 33.68
CA THR A 808 43.47 44.17 35.08
C THR A 808 44.26 43.07 35.79
N ALA A 809 45.44 43.43 36.26
CA ALA A 809 46.29 42.63 37.11
C ALA A 809 45.90 42.79 38.60
N VAL A 810 46.28 41.75 39.36
CA VAL A 810 46.19 41.50 40.82
C VAL A 810 44.92 40.80 41.29
#